data_AF-A0A5E4JZX9-F1
#
_entry.id   AF-A0A5E4JZX9-F1
#
_cell.length_a   1.000
_cell.length_b   1.000
_cell.length_c   1.000
_cell.angle_alpha   90.00
_cell.angle_beta   90.00
_cell.angle_gamma   90.00
#
_symmetry.space_group_name_H-M   'P 1'
#
loop_
_entity.id
_entity.type
_entity.pdbx_description
1 polymer ?
#
loop_
_entity_poly.entity_id
_entity_poly.type
_entity_poly.pdbx_seq_one_letter_code
_entity_poly.pdbx_strand_id
1 'polypeptide(L)'
;MEKKGETSSKIDKNSKKNFPPILKIFISLLIGFLPSFLYITFFIQYGSPLTNYIKFLSNLNSSWIAWVSAIVITIFIYFTWWAIKSRKNFKNTSKNRFILITIIVSLLIVFGLIAAQLSLYINFTVGNDILIKLSSDKENVFFTAGSSQNITFKMSVTMNPFCSAECNYEFFDEGSGRQIDTGSFNLTSISSKSESYGLQNNHLVEGSQDINRFEVRCKSKRTLLCYTSEDESSRSVLITLNYKLTEDEKQFKNESKDKIVSLEGTFYSILNELNSSMNNLNSINNSFSNKDLLFIYGQIYNSSLDLNYSISSMKTLWEKQDFALLKKQLPSVATQIQILENQSQQFNLDIFSNISFYNNLTTNLSSSEKNLEQISQTNLTVSLCTELNKVVFDFNLAILNFNNETTLLKKEIIVKNISGELSQLYQDSLASFGGPSCVLIGTLNSPNFVQIKTFNFEKVNYTSIIQEPVPICCFLGECGKCCDQTCSNENYPLLFLHGHPINKALPADYSLDDLSKIKQKLVYENYIDAGAMIISKTTEEPGLWGKINTSMMVTASYLFDTYRDSSGKEVTTISNTNSIDTYAIRLKSLVDLAKSRTGKEKVTIIAHSMGGLVARRYLQIFGGNDIDKLILVDVPNHGISGAIESYCGLFGQGLECSEMSQDSLFINNLNNNPTTNVPTYNIVGIGCSMNDETGDGIVTNSSQYLSYAKNYYIQGTCDELLLNFLHEYIVYPEYYAQTYAIIDEILKNSSLLK
;
A
#
# COMPACT_ATOMS: atom_id res chain seq x y z
N MET A 1 47.51 106.04 37.85
CA MET A 1 47.89 107.10 36.90
C MET A 1 47.74 106.55 35.49
N GLU A 2 46.96 107.26 34.66
CA GLU A 2 47.08 107.45 33.20
C GLU A 2 48.08 106.56 32.41
N LYS A 3 47.82 106.08 31.19
CA LYS A 3 47.21 106.79 30.04
C LYS A 3 47.00 105.85 28.83
N LYS A 4 45.90 106.10 28.11
CA LYS A 4 45.69 106.14 26.64
C LYS A 4 46.07 104.97 25.71
N GLY A 5 45.05 104.54 24.92
CA GLY A 5 45.05 104.79 23.47
C GLY A 5 45.11 103.58 22.53
N GLU A 6 43.95 103.24 21.97
CA GLU A 6 43.65 102.56 20.68
C GLU A 6 44.64 101.54 20.07
N THR A 7 44.17 100.31 19.86
CA THR A 7 43.96 99.77 18.49
C THR A 7 43.17 98.45 18.50
N SER A 8 42.41 98.28 17.43
CA SER A 8 41.37 97.29 17.17
C SER A 8 41.90 95.88 16.84
N SER A 9 41.17 94.90 17.40
CA SER A 9 40.88 93.52 16.97
C SER A 9 41.96 92.64 16.33
N LYS A 10 42.38 91.62 17.09
CA LYS A 10 42.87 90.33 16.58
C LYS A 10 42.13 89.18 17.28
N ILE A 11 41.24 88.57 16.52
CA ILE A 11 41.01 87.12 16.33
C ILE A 11 41.40 86.22 17.51
N ASP A 12 40.39 85.64 18.17
CA ASP A 12 40.58 84.52 19.08
C ASP A 12 39.85 83.25 18.59
N LYS A 13 40.57 82.13 18.67
CA LYS A 13 40.16 80.79 18.24
C LYS A 13 39.35 80.13 19.36
N ASN A 14 38.13 79.67 19.06
CA ASN A 14 37.60 78.36 19.52
C ASN A 14 36.11 78.20 19.12
N SER A 15 35.82 77.37 18.11
CA SER A 15 34.47 76.85 17.86
C SER A 15 34.45 75.33 18.03
N LYS A 16 34.12 74.87 19.24
CA LYS A 16 33.55 73.54 19.44
C LYS A 16 32.14 73.55 18.84
N LYS A 17 31.97 72.90 17.69
CA LYS A 17 30.66 72.70 17.04
C LYS A 17 29.73 71.91 17.97
N ASN A 18 28.76 72.59 18.58
CA ASN A 18 27.59 71.95 19.17
C ASN A 18 26.62 71.56 18.05
N PHE A 19 26.31 70.26 17.93
CA PHE A 19 25.28 69.77 17.02
C PHE A 19 23.87 70.22 17.47
N PRO A 20 22.98 70.61 16.56
CA PRO A 20 21.65 71.12 16.89
C PRO A 20 20.74 70.03 17.53
N PRO A 21 19.81 70.41 18.43
CA PRO A 21 19.00 69.48 19.22
C PRO A 21 18.13 68.54 18.38
N ILE A 22 17.66 69.04 17.22
CA ILE A 22 16.80 68.30 16.29
C ILE A 22 17.55 67.11 15.67
N LEU A 23 18.84 67.27 15.38
CA LEU A 23 19.66 66.19 14.81
C LEU A 23 19.92 65.08 15.83
N LYS A 24 20.00 65.39 17.13
CA LYS A 24 20.14 64.39 18.20
C LYS A 24 18.85 63.59 18.40
N ILE A 25 17.69 64.23 18.29
CA ILE A 25 16.39 63.54 18.32
C ILE A 25 16.24 62.65 17.09
N PHE A 26 16.62 63.14 15.91
CA PHE A 26 16.61 62.36 14.68
C PHE A 26 17.56 61.15 14.73
N ILE A 27 18.77 61.31 15.27
CA ILE A 27 19.73 60.21 15.44
C ILE A 27 19.25 59.22 16.50
N SER A 28 18.63 59.66 17.60
CA SER A 28 18.07 58.76 18.61
C SER A 28 16.84 58.00 18.10
N LEU A 29 16.00 58.65 17.26
CA LEU A 29 14.92 57.99 16.54
C LEU A 29 15.47 57.01 15.49
N LEU A 30 16.50 57.38 14.73
CA LEU A 30 17.13 56.48 13.75
C LEU A 30 17.76 55.26 14.43
N ILE A 31 18.47 55.43 15.55
CA ILE A 31 19.07 54.33 16.32
C ILE A 31 17.98 53.46 16.98
N GLY A 32 16.85 54.04 17.39
CA GLY A 32 15.68 53.28 17.86
C GLY A 32 14.95 52.53 16.75
N PHE A 33 14.97 53.04 15.51
CA PHE A 33 14.33 52.44 14.34
C PHE A 33 15.25 51.48 13.56
N LEU A 34 16.57 51.57 13.72
CA LEU A 34 17.56 50.77 12.98
C LEU A 34 17.42 49.25 13.23
N PRO A 35 17.18 48.76 14.47
CA PRO A 35 16.98 47.34 14.72
C PRO A 35 15.71 46.85 14.01
N SER A 36 14.62 47.61 14.09
CA SER A 36 13.35 47.29 13.42
C SER A 36 13.47 47.33 11.90
N PHE A 37 14.20 48.31 11.35
CA PHE A 37 14.41 48.46 9.91
C PHE A 37 15.34 47.39 9.32
N LEU A 38 16.41 47.03 10.03
CA LEU A 38 17.28 45.90 9.66
C LEU A 38 16.52 44.56 9.78
N TYR A 39 15.66 44.42 10.79
CA TYR A 39 14.79 43.25 10.94
C TYR A 39 13.75 43.18 9.81
N ILE A 40 13.17 44.31 9.39
CA ILE A 40 12.24 44.43 8.25
C ILE A 40 12.92 44.06 6.94
N THR A 41 14.14 44.54 6.66
CA THR A 41 14.86 44.20 5.44
C THR A 41 15.30 42.74 5.43
N PHE A 42 15.67 42.17 6.59
CA PHE A 42 15.92 40.74 6.73
C PHE A 42 14.65 39.88 6.58
N PHE A 43 13.48 40.31 7.07
CA PHE A 43 12.25 39.51 6.97
C PHE A 43 11.64 39.51 5.56
N ILE A 44 11.75 40.63 4.84
CA ILE A 44 11.23 40.79 3.47
C ILE A 44 12.13 40.11 2.42
N GLN A 45 13.44 40.04 2.65
CA GLN A 45 14.39 39.49 1.69
C GLN A 45 14.36 37.94 1.60
N TYR A 46 13.71 37.24 2.53
CA TYR A 46 13.76 35.77 2.65
C TYR A 46 12.40 35.04 2.62
N GLY A 47 11.38 35.64 1.97
CA GLY A 47 10.31 34.85 1.33
C GLY A 47 8.98 34.66 2.07
N SER A 48 8.70 35.40 3.15
CA SER A 48 7.33 35.47 3.67
C SER A 48 6.48 36.45 2.83
N PRO A 49 5.22 36.14 2.48
CA PRO A 49 4.33 37.12 1.88
C PRO A 49 4.20 38.33 2.81
N LEU A 50 4.36 39.55 2.30
CA LEU A 50 4.21 40.81 3.04
C LEU A 50 2.89 40.84 3.86
N THR A 51 1.87 40.13 3.38
CA THR A 51 0.57 39.96 4.04
C THR A 51 0.63 39.17 5.35
N ASN A 52 1.51 38.18 5.49
CA ASN A 52 1.72 37.44 6.75
C ASN A 52 2.48 38.30 7.77
N TYR A 53 3.39 39.16 7.32
CA TYR A 53 4.05 40.15 8.18
C TYR A 53 3.07 41.23 8.65
N ILE A 54 2.20 41.74 7.77
CA ILE A 54 1.16 42.71 8.14
C ILE A 54 0.16 42.07 9.12
N LYS A 55 -0.23 40.81 8.92
CA LYS A 55 -1.06 40.05 9.87
C LYS A 55 -0.36 39.76 11.21
N PHE A 56 0.94 39.48 11.18
CA PHE A 56 1.78 39.28 12.36
C PHE A 56 1.90 40.59 13.16
N LEU A 57 2.25 41.69 12.52
CA LEU A 57 2.29 43.02 13.15
C LEU A 57 0.92 43.45 13.68
N SER A 58 -0.18 43.15 12.97
CA SER A 58 -1.53 43.51 13.42
C SER A 58 -2.01 42.67 14.59
N ASN A 59 -1.50 41.44 14.76
CA ASN A 59 -1.88 40.53 15.86
C ASN A 59 -0.93 40.59 17.07
N LEU A 60 0.25 41.21 16.96
CA LEU A 60 1.16 41.41 18.08
C LEU A 60 0.75 42.61 18.95
N ASN A 61 -0.12 42.38 19.94
CA ASN A 61 -0.27 43.27 21.10
C ASN A 61 1.07 43.50 21.84
N SER A 62 2.00 42.55 21.76
CA SER A 62 3.35 42.62 22.33
C SER A 62 4.29 43.59 21.60
N SER A 63 4.06 43.85 20.30
CA SER A 63 4.82 44.88 19.58
C SER A 63 4.41 46.27 20.05
N TRP A 64 3.11 46.53 20.26
CA TRP A 64 2.64 47.76 20.88
C TRP A 64 3.22 47.94 22.28
N ILE A 65 3.30 46.89 23.09
CA ILE A 65 3.93 46.98 24.41
C ILE A 65 5.44 47.24 24.28
N ALA A 66 6.16 46.63 23.34
CA ALA A 66 7.59 46.90 23.13
C ALA A 66 7.86 48.31 22.57
N TRP A 67 7.03 48.77 21.62
CA TRP A 67 7.09 50.12 21.05
C TRP A 67 6.66 51.18 22.08
N VAL A 68 5.58 50.95 22.83
CA VAL A 68 5.13 51.80 23.93
C VAL A 68 6.16 51.76 25.06
N SER A 69 6.77 50.63 25.37
CA SER A 69 7.85 50.54 26.36
C SER A 69 9.08 51.30 25.89
N ALA A 70 9.51 51.16 24.63
CA ALA A 70 10.63 51.90 24.08
C ALA A 70 10.33 53.41 24.03
N ILE A 71 9.10 53.81 23.65
CA ILE A 71 8.65 55.21 23.66
C ILE A 71 8.59 55.74 25.09
N VAL A 72 8.01 54.99 26.05
CA VAL A 72 7.93 55.35 27.47
C VAL A 72 9.32 55.44 28.06
N ILE A 73 10.22 54.48 27.81
CA ILE A 73 11.63 54.51 28.23
C ILE A 73 12.34 55.71 27.61
N THR A 74 12.11 56.02 26.34
CA THR A 74 12.74 57.18 25.68
C THR A 74 12.21 58.50 26.24
N ILE A 75 10.90 58.60 26.51
CA ILE A 75 10.27 59.75 27.17
C ILE A 75 10.78 59.87 28.62
N PHE A 76 10.95 58.77 29.34
CA PHE A 76 11.44 58.76 30.72
C PHE A 76 12.94 59.07 30.80
N ILE A 77 13.75 58.59 29.86
CA ILE A 77 15.17 58.98 29.69
C ILE A 77 15.27 60.46 29.33
N TYR A 78 14.40 60.96 28.45
CA TYR A 78 14.35 62.38 28.12
C TYR A 78 13.91 63.23 29.32
N PHE A 79 12.93 62.78 30.10
CA PHE A 79 12.41 63.48 31.28
C PHE A 79 13.42 63.45 32.44
N THR A 80 14.13 62.34 32.64
CA THR A 80 15.23 62.23 33.60
C THR A 80 16.42 63.09 33.18
N TRP A 81 16.81 63.09 31.90
CA TRP A 81 17.85 63.97 31.38
C TRP A 81 17.46 65.45 31.49
N TRP A 82 16.19 65.78 31.23
CA TRP A 82 15.64 67.12 31.43
C TRP A 82 15.58 67.52 32.90
N ALA A 83 15.20 66.62 33.81
CA ALA A 83 15.19 66.85 35.25
C ALA A 83 16.60 67.02 35.83
N ILE A 84 17.58 66.29 35.30
CA ILE A 84 19.01 66.41 35.64
C ILE A 84 19.58 67.74 35.10
N LYS A 85 19.22 68.13 33.88
CA LYS A 85 19.76 69.33 33.22
C LYS A 85 19.08 70.63 33.68
N SER A 86 17.80 70.59 34.06
CA SER A 86 17.02 71.76 34.51
C SER A 86 17.28 72.18 35.96
N ARG A 87 18.20 71.52 36.68
CA ARG A 87 18.49 71.85 38.09
C ARG A 87 19.93 72.32 38.28
N LYS A 88 20.14 73.61 38.05
CA LYS A 88 21.40 74.32 38.37
C LYS A 88 21.65 74.54 39.87
N ASN A 89 20.76 74.15 40.77
CA ASN A 89 20.95 74.31 42.22
C ASN A 89 20.19 73.23 42.99
N PHE A 90 20.88 72.20 43.53
CA PHE A 90 20.31 71.34 44.57
C PHE A 90 21.38 70.88 45.56
N LYS A 91 21.17 71.13 46.85
CA LYS A 91 22.01 70.66 47.96
C LYS A 91 21.90 69.13 48.10
N ASN A 92 23.05 68.49 48.25
CA ASN A 92 23.25 67.05 48.38
C ASN A 92 22.58 66.53 49.68
N THR A 93 21.46 65.81 49.57
CA THR A 93 20.77 65.15 50.69
C THR A 93 20.45 63.69 50.33
N SER A 94 20.49 62.78 51.33
CA SER A 94 20.40 61.32 51.15
C SER A 94 19.16 60.86 50.36
N LYS A 95 18.04 61.60 50.45
CA LYS A 95 16.80 61.36 49.69
C LYS A 95 16.99 61.37 48.17
N ASN A 96 17.89 62.20 47.64
CA ASN A 96 18.10 62.30 46.19
C ASN A 96 18.94 61.13 45.64
N ARG A 97 19.84 60.56 46.44
CA ARG A 97 20.55 59.32 46.08
C ARG A 97 19.61 58.13 46.07
N PHE A 98 18.67 58.07 47.01
CA PHE A 98 17.67 57.00 47.08
C PHE A 98 16.82 56.94 45.79
N ILE A 99 16.29 58.08 45.33
CA ILE A 99 15.46 58.17 44.11
C ILE A 99 16.24 57.73 42.86
N LEU A 100 17.51 58.14 42.74
CA LEU A 100 18.36 57.74 41.61
C LEU A 100 18.60 56.22 41.60
N ILE A 101 18.87 55.63 42.77
CA ILE A 101 19.05 54.19 42.92
C ILE A 101 17.77 53.44 42.57
N THR A 102 16.59 53.94 42.99
CA THR A 102 15.31 53.31 42.65
C THR A 102 15.07 53.29 41.15
N ILE A 103 15.37 54.39 40.45
CA ILE A 103 15.24 54.47 38.98
C ILE A 103 16.17 53.49 38.26
N ILE A 104 17.43 53.37 38.72
CA ILE A 104 18.40 52.43 38.14
C ILE A 104 17.95 50.98 38.37
N VAL A 105 17.47 50.65 39.57
CA VAL A 105 16.95 49.31 39.88
C VAL A 105 15.71 49.00 39.04
N SER A 106 14.77 49.94 38.90
CA SER A 106 13.60 49.76 38.03
C SER A 106 13.98 49.57 36.56
N LEU A 107 14.98 50.31 36.04
CA LEU A 107 15.50 50.12 34.68
C LEU A 107 16.17 48.75 34.49
N LEU A 108 16.93 48.28 35.48
CA LEU A 108 17.54 46.95 35.46
C LEU A 108 16.49 45.84 35.51
N ILE A 109 15.41 46.02 36.28
CA ILE A 109 14.28 45.08 36.32
C ILE A 109 13.56 45.04 34.98
N VAL A 110 13.25 46.20 34.38
CA VAL A 110 12.60 46.25 33.06
C VAL A 110 13.50 45.65 31.97
N PHE A 111 14.79 45.94 31.99
CA PHE A 111 15.75 45.35 31.07
C PHE A 111 15.88 43.83 31.27
N GLY A 112 15.90 43.37 32.53
CA GLY A 112 15.91 41.95 32.86
C GLY A 112 14.65 41.22 32.39
N LEU A 113 13.47 41.83 32.51
CA LEU A 113 12.21 41.29 32.00
C LEU A 113 12.18 41.24 30.47
N ILE A 114 12.67 42.28 29.79
CA ILE A 114 12.79 42.29 28.32
C ILE A 114 13.81 41.23 27.85
N ALA A 115 14.95 41.11 28.53
CA ALA A 115 15.98 40.13 28.20
C ALA A 115 15.51 38.69 28.46
N ALA A 116 14.77 38.45 29.56
CA ALA A 116 14.15 37.17 29.84
C ALA A 116 13.08 36.82 28.80
N GLN A 117 12.22 37.78 28.44
CA GLN A 117 11.21 37.58 27.40
C GLN A 117 11.84 37.32 26.02
N LEU A 118 12.93 38.02 25.69
CA LEU A 118 13.71 37.79 24.48
C LEU A 118 14.40 36.42 24.51
N SER A 119 14.95 36.01 25.65
CA SER A 119 15.60 34.70 25.83
C SER A 119 14.60 33.54 25.70
N LEU A 120 13.42 33.66 26.30
CA LEU A 120 12.34 32.68 26.18
C LEU A 120 11.84 32.59 24.73
N TYR A 121 11.68 33.75 24.07
CA TYR A 121 11.29 33.79 22.66
C TYR A 121 12.35 33.15 21.76
N ILE A 122 13.64 33.46 21.99
CA ILE A 122 14.75 32.85 21.25
C ILE A 122 14.77 31.34 21.50
N ASN A 123 14.88 30.85 22.73
CA ASN A 123 14.92 29.41 23.03
C ASN A 123 13.73 28.64 22.42
N PHE A 124 12.54 29.24 22.44
CA PHE A 124 11.34 28.61 21.89
C PHE A 124 11.29 28.62 20.35
N THR A 125 11.70 29.70 19.68
CA THR A 125 11.81 29.76 18.20
C THR A 125 12.94 28.88 17.64
N VAL A 126 13.81 28.42 18.52
CA VAL A 126 15.05 27.72 18.20
C VAL A 126 14.91 26.20 18.39
N GLY A 127 13.85 25.72 19.05
CA GLY A 127 13.56 24.28 19.17
C GLY A 127 12.99 23.63 17.90
N ASN A 128 12.32 24.38 17.02
CA ASN A 128 11.66 23.87 15.81
C ASN A 128 12.25 24.52 14.56
N ASP A 129 13.24 23.87 13.95
CA ASP A 129 14.11 24.49 12.95
C ASP A 129 13.94 23.97 11.51
N ILE A 130 13.18 22.89 11.29
CA ILE A 130 12.93 22.30 9.97
C ILE A 130 11.45 22.01 9.74
N LEU A 131 10.91 22.50 8.63
CA LEU A 131 9.59 22.17 8.13
C LEU A 131 9.68 21.44 6.79
N ILE A 132 9.14 20.22 6.72
CA ILE A 132 9.07 19.40 5.51
C ILE A 132 7.63 19.40 4.96
N LYS A 133 7.49 19.71 3.67
CA LYS A 133 6.27 19.49 2.90
C LYS A 133 6.56 18.49 1.79
N LEU A 134 5.80 17.40 1.77
CA LEU A 134 5.91 16.34 0.79
C LEU A 134 4.53 16.09 0.18
N SER A 135 4.47 16.02 -1.15
CA SER A 135 3.25 15.62 -1.85
C SER A 135 3.60 14.84 -3.12
N SER A 136 2.60 14.11 -3.62
CA SER A 136 2.65 13.45 -4.92
C SER A 136 1.59 14.03 -5.85
N ASP A 137 1.80 13.94 -7.17
CA ASP A 137 0.76 14.22 -8.15
C ASP A 137 -0.32 13.12 -8.22
N LYS A 138 0.01 11.90 -7.78
CA LYS A 138 -0.89 10.75 -7.69
C LYS A 138 -0.63 9.95 -6.42
N GLU A 139 -1.66 9.56 -5.68
CA GLU A 139 -1.53 8.65 -4.52
C GLU A 139 -1.96 7.21 -4.89
N ASN A 140 -2.85 7.06 -5.87
CA ASN A 140 -3.32 5.76 -6.34
C ASN A 140 -3.13 5.66 -7.85
N VAL A 141 -2.42 4.62 -8.28
CA VAL A 141 -2.11 4.36 -9.69
C VAL A 141 -2.81 3.09 -10.13
N PHE A 142 -3.47 3.14 -11.29
CA PHE A 142 -4.16 2.00 -11.89
C PHE A 142 -3.45 1.60 -13.19
N PHE A 143 -2.93 0.38 -13.22
CA PHE A 143 -2.22 -0.20 -14.35
C PHE A 143 -3.11 -1.16 -15.13
N THR A 144 -2.93 -1.14 -16.44
CA THR A 144 -3.34 -2.20 -17.36
C THR A 144 -2.10 -2.97 -17.83
N ALA A 145 -2.28 -4.15 -18.43
CA ALA A 145 -1.17 -4.99 -18.89
C ALA A 145 -0.17 -4.22 -19.77
N GLY A 146 1.12 -4.24 -19.40
CA GLY A 146 2.20 -3.60 -20.15
C GLY A 146 2.21 -2.06 -20.10
N SER A 147 1.35 -1.44 -19.29
CA SER A 147 1.36 0.01 -19.08
C SER A 147 2.40 0.41 -18.03
N SER A 148 3.00 1.58 -18.23
CA SER A 148 3.82 2.25 -17.23
C SER A 148 3.26 3.63 -16.95
N GLN A 149 3.29 4.07 -15.71
CA GLN A 149 2.86 5.40 -15.33
C GLN A 149 3.95 6.12 -14.57
N ASN A 150 4.13 7.40 -14.89
CA ASN A 150 5.01 8.25 -14.11
C ASN A 150 4.26 8.85 -12.92
N ILE A 151 4.98 8.92 -11.81
CA ILE A 151 4.62 9.63 -10.60
C ILE A 151 5.67 10.70 -10.32
N THR A 152 5.26 11.83 -9.75
CA THR A 152 6.16 12.94 -9.40
C THR A 152 5.96 13.34 -7.95
N PHE A 153 7.02 13.20 -7.16
CA PHE A 153 7.07 13.66 -5.78
C PHE A 153 7.61 15.09 -5.73
N LYS A 154 6.93 15.97 -5.00
CA LYS A 154 7.35 17.34 -4.74
C LYS A 154 7.71 17.47 -3.27
N MET A 155 8.97 17.77 -3.00
CA MET A 155 9.48 17.98 -1.65
C MET A 155 9.93 19.43 -1.48
N SER A 156 9.47 20.07 -0.42
CA SER A 156 9.84 21.43 -0.06
C SER A 156 10.23 21.44 1.41
N VAL A 157 11.49 21.78 1.68
CA VAL A 157 12.04 21.87 3.03
C VAL A 157 12.38 23.33 3.31
N THR A 158 11.84 23.85 4.41
CA THR A 158 12.12 25.20 4.91
C THR A 158 12.80 25.09 6.25
N MET A 159 13.87 25.84 6.49
CA MET A 159 14.53 25.86 7.78
C MET A 159 14.76 27.26 8.34
N ASN A 160 15.15 27.32 9.61
CA ASN A 160 15.72 28.52 10.21
C ASN A 160 17.02 28.94 9.47
N PRO A 161 17.14 30.18 8.97
CA PRO A 161 18.31 30.66 8.22
C PRO A 161 19.66 30.60 8.95
N PHE A 162 19.66 30.49 10.29
CA PHE A 162 20.90 30.34 11.08
C PHE A 162 21.37 28.89 11.16
N CYS A 163 20.51 27.96 10.77
CA CYS A 163 20.75 26.52 10.81
C CYS A 163 21.23 25.98 9.46
N SER A 164 21.69 24.73 9.51
CA SER A 164 21.97 23.91 8.34
C SER A 164 21.40 22.53 8.60
N ALA A 165 21.03 21.79 7.56
CA ALA A 165 20.37 20.51 7.69
C ALA A 165 20.79 19.59 6.56
N GLU A 166 20.83 18.32 6.90
CA GLU A 166 21.05 17.22 5.98
C GLU A 166 19.72 16.48 5.82
N CYS A 167 19.22 16.44 4.60
CA CYS A 167 18.00 15.72 4.24
C CYS A 167 18.34 14.53 3.36
N ASN A 168 17.67 13.42 3.64
CA ASN A 168 17.69 12.21 2.84
C ASN A 168 16.27 11.92 2.38
N TYR A 169 16.12 11.46 1.14
CA TYR A 169 14.87 10.89 0.65
C TYR A 169 15.07 9.43 0.28
N GLU A 170 14.02 8.66 0.44
CA GLU A 170 13.97 7.23 0.17
C GLU A 170 12.65 6.91 -0.54
N PHE A 171 12.75 6.18 -1.65
CA PHE A 171 11.61 5.58 -2.31
C PHE A 171 11.71 4.07 -2.17
N PHE A 172 10.71 3.46 -1.54
CA PHE A 172 10.72 2.06 -1.13
C PHE A 172 9.50 1.33 -1.69
N ASP A 173 9.71 0.12 -2.19
CA ASP A 173 8.66 -0.83 -2.55
C ASP A 173 8.37 -1.68 -1.29
N GLU A 174 7.26 -1.37 -0.64
CA GLU A 174 6.79 -2.08 0.57
C GLU A 174 6.39 -3.51 0.24
N GLY A 175 5.96 -3.77 -1.00
CA GLY A 175 5.53 -5.08 -1.46
C GLY A 175 6.69 -6.06 -1.56
N SER A 176 7.76 -5.68 -2.28
CA SER A 176 8.95 -6.53 -2.43
C SER A 176 9.97 -6.37 -1.30
N GLY A 177 9.81 -5.37 -0.43
CA GLY A 177 10.77 -5.04 0.62
C GLY A 177 12.09 -4.49 0.07
N ARG A 178 12.05 -3.77 -1.06
CA ARG A 178 13.23 -3.27 -1.77
C ARG A 178 13.23 -1.76 -1.89
N GLN A 179 14.40 -1.18 -1.69
CA GLN A 179 14.66 0.21 -1.97
C GLN A 179 14.68 0.45 -3.49
N ILE A 180 13.85 1.37 -3.98
CA ILE A 180 13.77 1.79 -5.39
C ILE A 180 14.83 2.86 -5.68
N ASP A 181 14.90 3.89 -4.83
CA ASP A 181 15.85 4.99 -4.97
C ASP A 181 16.12 5.65 -3.63
N THR A 182 17.30 6.26 -3.48
CA THR A 182 17.63 7.14 -2.36
C THR A 182 18.51 8.27 -2.82
N GLY A 183 18.38 9.43 -2.18
CA GLY A 183 19.34 10.50 -2.36
C GLY A 183 19.42 11.40 -1.14
N SER A 184 20.39 12.29 -1.16
CA SER A 184 20.62 13.25 -0.09
C SER A 184 20.83 14.65 -0.64
N PHE A 185 20.49 15.65 0.18
CA PHE A 185 20.76 17.05 -0.12
C PHE A 185 20.96 17.84 1.18
N ASN A 186 21.90 18.78 1.12
CA ASN A 186 22.13 19.73 2.20
C ASN A 186 21.38 21.03 1.92
N LEU A 187 20.92 21.69 2.96
CA LEU A 187 20.24 22.98 2.86
C LEU A 187 20.74 23.94 3.95
N THR A 188 20.66 25.23 3.65
CA THR A 188 20.96 26.34 4.56
C THR A 188 19.77 27.31 4.71
N SER A 189 18.70 27.15 3.93
CA SER A 189 17.48 27.97 4.03
C SER A 189 16.25 27.23 3.49
N ILE A 190 15.91 27.44 2.22
CA ILE A 190 14.76 26.82 1.55
C ILE A 190 15.27 25.97 0.39
N SER A 191 14.81 24.73 0.32
CA SER A 191 15.06 23.83 -0.80
C SER A 191 13.73 23.30 -1.31
N SER A 192 13.56 23.32 -2.63
CA SER A 192 12.43 22.68 -3.31
C SER A 192 12.98 21.77 -4.39
N LYS A 193 12.62 20.50 -4.34
CA LYS A 193 13.07 19.46 -5.27
C LYS A 193 11.86 18.69 -5.78
N SER A 194 11.98 18.10 -6.95
CA SER A 194 10.98 17.19 -7.48
C SER A 194 11.65 16.00 -8.13
N GLU A 195 11.16 14.81 -7.84
CA GLU A 195 11.66 13.55 -8.38
C GLU A 195 10.53 12.84 -9.11
N SER A 196 10.83 12.22 -10.25
CA SER A 196 9.84 11.49 -11.04
C SER A 196 10.31 10.08 -11.36
N TYR A 197 9.41 9.12 -11.16
CA TYR A 197 9.69 7.70 -11.32
C TYR A 197 8.65 7.06 -12.23
N GLY A 198 9.11 6.20 -13.15
CA GLY A 198 8.24 5.34 -13.95
C GLY A 198 7.94 4.06 -13.20
N LEU A 199 6.67 3.85 -12.85
CA LEU A 199 6.20 2.68 -12.13
C LEU A 199 5.49 1.70 -13.06
N GLN A 200 5.52 0.43 -12.68
CA GLN A 200 4.81 -0.69 -13.30
C GLN A 200 4.33 -1.62 -12.19
N ASN A 201 3.25 -2.37 -12.44
CA ASN A 201 2.78 -3.42 -11.54
C ASN A 201 3.12 -4.80 -12.16
N ASN A 202 3.70 -5.68 -11.36
CA ASN A 202 4.15 -7.00 -11.80
C ASN A 202 3.07 -8.10 -11.68
N HIS A 203 1.95 -7.79 -11.04
CA HIS A 203 0.82 -8.69 -10.83
C HIS A 203 -0.29 -8.40 -11.85
N LEU A 204 -0.46 -9.31 -12.82
CA LEU A 204 -1.43 -9.18 -13.92
C LEU A 204 -2.85 -9.63 -13.55
N VAL A 205 -3.14 -9.92 -12.28
CA VAL A 205 -4.47 -10.36 -11.83
C VAL A 205 -5.29 -9.18 -11.34
N GLU A 206 -6.50 -8.99 -11.89
CA GLU A 206 -7.43 -7.91 -11.50
C GLU A 206 -7.60 -7.81 -9.99
N GLY A 207 -7.48 -6.59 -9.47
CA GLY A 207 -7.64 -6.31 -8.04
C GLY A 207 -6.36 -6.44 -7.23
N SER A 208 -5.30 -7.06 -7.79
CA SER A 208 -3.98 -7.16 -7.16
C SER A 208 -3.40 -5.78 -6.88
N GLN A 209 -2.59 -5.69 -5.83
CA GLN A 209 -2.02 -4.43 -5.37
C GLN A 209 -0.62 -4.61 -4.81
N ASP A 210 0.26 -3.70 -5.23
CA ASP A 210 1.51 -3.40 -4.55
C ASP A 210 1.42 -2.02 -3.89
N ILE A 211 2.30 -1.77 -2.91
CA ILE A 211 2.35 -0.51 -2.19
C ILE A 211 3.80 -0.03 -2.15
N ASN A 212 3.99 1.26 -2.42
CA ASN A 212 5.27 1.93 -2.29
C ASN A 212 5.16 3.10 -1.29
N ARG A 213 6.26 3.43 -0.63
CA ARG A 213 6.37 4.57 0.27
C ARG A 213 7.48 5.48 -0.19
N PHE A 214 7.19 6.77 -0.28
CA PHE A 214 8.20 7.80 -0.48
C PHE A 214 8.35 8.61 0.81
N GLU A 215 9.57 8.71 1.32
CA GLU A 215 9.87 9.34 2.60
C GLU A 215 10.98 10.37 2.45
N VAL A 216 10.86 11.49 3.17
CA VAL A 216 11.90 12.50 3.33
C VAL A 216 12.18 12.66 4.81
N ARG A 217 13.45 12.48 5.20
CA ARG A 217 13.97 12.66 6.57
C ARG A 217 14.98 13.79 6.56
N CYS A 218 14.89 14.70 7.51
CA CYS A 218 15.81 15.82 7.64
C CYS A 218 16.29 15.95 9.07
N LYS A 219 17.60 16.14 9.23
CA LYS A 219 18.26 16.38 10.51
C LYS A 219 19.02 17.69 10.46
N SER A 220 18.75 18.55 11.42
CA SER A 220 19.48 19.80 11.58
C SER A 220 20.85 19.59 12.21
N LYS A 221 21.75 20.51 11.92
CA LYS A 221 23.12 20.55 12.44
C LYS A 221 23.27 21.79 13.30
N ARG A 222 23.68 21.58 14.54
CA ARG A 222 23.96 22.65 15.49
C ARG A 222 25.13 23.50 15.00
N THR A 223 24.98 24.82 15.07
CA THR A 223 26.05 25.80 14.79
C THR A 223 26.12 26.83 15.90
N LEU A 224 27.07 27.77 15.84
CA LEU A 224 27.20 28.83 16.85
C LEU A 224 25.93 29.70 16.98
N LEU A 225 25.17 29.86 15.88
CA LEU A 225 23.94 30.66 15.82
C LEU A 225 22.68 29.82 15.65
N CYS A 226 22.82 28.52 15.38
CA CYS A 226 21.73 27.54 15.38
C CYS A 226 21.81 26.68 16.63
N TYR A 227 20.94 26.97 17.58
CA TYR A 227 20.65 26.00 18.63
C TYR A 227 19.49 25.15 18.13
N THR A 228 19.59 23.84 18.29
CA THR A 228 18.61 22.88 17.82
C THR A 228 18.81 21.61 18.61
N SER A 229 17.76 20.82 18.80
CA SER A 229 17.87 19.49 19.40
C SER A 229 18.55 18.49 18.46
N GLU A 230 18.75 18.84 17.19
CA GLU A 230 19.20 17.92 16.12
C GLU A 230 18.26 16.71 15.95
N ASP A 231 17.01 16.84 16.36
CA ASP A 231 16.01 15.81 16.15
C ASP A 231 15.72 15.67 14.65
N GLU A 232 15.45 14.44 14.23
CA GLU A 232 15.07 14.14 12.85
C GLU A 232 13.56 14.33 12.65
N SER A 233 13.20 15.18 11.69
CA SER A 233 11.82 15.34 11.19
C SER A 233 11.62 14.51 9.93
N SER A 234 10.44 13.91 9.76
CA SER A 234 10.15 13.03 8.62
C SER A 234 8.75 13.22 8.04
N ARG A 235 8.61 13.14 6.72
CA ARG A 235 7.32 13.07 6.02
C ARG A 235 7.31 11.91 5.04
N SER A 236 6.20 11.18 5.01
CA SER A 236 5.97 10.03 4.13
C SER A 236 4.71 10.25 3.30
N VAL A 237 4.68 9.63 2.12
CA VAL A 237 3.49 9.52 1.25
C VAL A 237 3.39 8.08 0.78
N LEU A 238 2.19 7.50 0.89
CA LEU A 238 1.88 6.16 0.41
C LEU A 238 1.36 6.19 -1.02
N ILE A 239 1.90 5.31 -1.86
CA ILE A 239 1.47 5.11 -3.23
C ILE A 239 0.93 3.70 -3.38
N THR A 240 -0.30 3.55 -3.87
CA THR A 240 -0.85 2.23 -4.19
C THR A 240 -0.78 1.96 -5.69
N LEU A 241 -0.33 0.76 -6.06
CA LEU A 241 -0.20 0.30 -7.44
C LEU A 241 -1.22 -0.79 -7.68
N ASN A 242 -2.33 -0.46 -8.34
CA ASN A 242 -3.46 -1.36 -8.52
C ASN A 242 -3.49 -1.88 -9.96
N TYR A 243 -3.76 -3.17 -10.13
CA TYR A 243 -3.97 -3.74 -11.45
C TYR A 243 -5.46 -3.84 -11.78
N LYS A 244 -5.84 -3.37 -12.97
CA LYS A 244 -7.22 -3.40 -13.47
C LYS A 244 -7.25 -3.85 -14.92
N LEU A 245 -8.17 -4.77 -15.22
CA LEU A 245 -8.40 -5.19 -16.59
C LEU A 245 -9.13 -4.10 -17.38
N THR A 246 -8.75 -3.95 -18.64
CA THR A 246 -9.54 -3.21 -19.63
C THR A 246 -10.87 -3.92 -19.90
N GLU A 247 -11.86 -3.20 -20.43
CA GLU A 247 -13.16 -3.81 -20.77
C GLU A 247 -13.00 -4.93 -21.82
N ASP A 248 -12.10 -4.76 -22.79
CA ASP A 248 -11.76 -5.79 -23.78
C ASP A 248 -11.15 -7.04 -23.14
N GLU A 249 -10.31 -6.88 -22.11
CA GLU A 249 -9.72 -8.00 -21.38
C GLU A 249 -10.73 -8.72 -20.51
N LYS A 250 -11.67 -8.00 -19.88
CA LYS A 250 -12.78 -8.61 -19.13
C LYS A 250 -13.68 -9.44 -20.04
N GLN A 251 -14.01 -8.93 -21.22
CA GLN A 251 -14.75 -9.69 -22.22
C GLN A 251 -13.97 -10.95 -22.63
N PHE A 252 -12.68 -10.79 -22.97
CA PHE A 252 -11.83 -11.92 -23.34
C PHE A 252 -11.67 -12.95 -22.22
N LYS A 253 -11.57 -12.54 -20.95
CA LYS A 253 -11.51 -13.45 -19.78
C LYS A 253 -12.68 -14.42 -19.78
N ASN A 254 -13.90 -13.91 -19.96
CA ASN A 254 -15.12 -14.72 -19.96
C ASN A 254 -15.18 -15.65 -21.18
N GLU A 255 -14.97 -15.11 -22.38
CA GLU A 255 -15.01 -15.89 -23.63
C GLU A 255 -13.94 -16.99 -23.66
N SER A 256 -12.72 -16.67 -23.22
CA SER A 256 -11.61 -17.63 -23.20
C SER A 256 -11.82 -18.73 -22.15
N LYS A 257 -12.47 -18.44 -21.02
CA LYS A 257 -12.80 -19.46 -20.00
C LYS A 257 -13.64 -20.58 -20.59
N ASP A 258 -14.77 -20.22 -21.20
CA ASP A 258 -15.68 -21.19 -21.83
C ASP A 258 -15.00 -21.94 -22.96
N LYS A 259 -14.16 -21.24 -23.74
CA LYS A 259 -13.41 -21.86 -24.83
C LYS A 259 -12.39 -22.87 -24.32
N ILE A 260 -11.62 -22.58 -23.27
CA ILE A 260 -10.65 -23.50 -22.68
C ILE A 260 -11.36 -24.73 -22.12
N VAL A 261 -12.46 -24.55 -21.38
CA VAL A 261 -13.27 -25.67 -20.84
C VAL A 261 -13.80 -26.56 -21.96
N SER A 262 -14.32 -25.96 -23.04
CA SER A 262 -14.80 -26.71 -24.21
C SER A 262 -13.68 -27.49 -24.90
N LEU A 263 -12.53 -26.87 -25.13
CA LEU A 263 -11.38 -27.50 -25.77
C LEU A 263 -10.83 -28.67 -24.95
N GLU A 264 -10.72 -28.49 -23.64
CA GLU A 264 -10.32 -29.55 -22.73
C GLU A 264 -11.32 -30.71 -22.74
N GLY A 265 -12.63 -30.43 -22.74
CA GLY A 265 -13.66 -31.46 -22.87
C GLY A 265 -13.53 -32.28 -24.15
N THR A 266 -13.31 -31.62 -25.29
CA THR A 266 -13.02 -32.30 -26.57
C THR A 266 -11.76 -33.15 -26.47
N PHE A 267 -10.68 -32.61 -25.88
CA PHE A 267 -9.42 -33.34 -25.70
C PHE A 267 -9.58 -34.62 -24.87
N TYR A 268 -10.30 -34.58 -23.75
CA TYR A 268 -10.58 -35.78 -22.96
C TYR A 268 -11.46 -36.79 -23.69
N SER A 269 -12.41 -36.33 -24.52
CA SER A 269 -13.17 -37.24 -25.38
C SER A 269 -12.26 -38.00 -26.35
N ILE A 270 -11.26 -37.32 -26.93
CA ILE A 270 -10.27 -37.94 -27.81
C ILE A 270 -9.42 -38.96 -27.05
N LEU A 271 -8.94 -38.62 -25.85
CA LEU A 271 -8.16 -39.57 -25.02
C LEU A 271 -8.95 -40.86 -24.72
N ASN A 272 -10.25 -40.73 -24.43
CA ASN A 272 -11.12 -41.89 -24.21
C ASN A 272 -11.33 -42.71 -25.49
N GLU A 273 -11.48 -42.05 -26.64
CA GLU A 273 -11.55 -42.73 -27.94
C GLU A 273 -10.25 -43.50 -28.23
N LEU A 274 -9.09 -42.89 -27.99
CA LEU A 274 -7.79 -43.55 -28.16
C LEU A 274 -7.63 -44.78 -27.25
N ASN A 275 -8.12 -44.72 -26.01
CA ASN A 275 -8.16 -45.90 -25.14
C ASN A 275 -9.04 -47.02 -25.72
N SER A 276 -10.19 -46.69 -26.31
CA SER A 276 -11.05 -47.66 -27.01
C SER A 276 -10.35 -48.25 -28.23
N SER A 277 -9.67 -47.41 -29.03
CA SER A 277 -8.85 -47.84 -30.16
C SER A 277 -7.75 -48.82 -29.74
N MET A 278 -7.11 -48.58 -28.59
CA MET A 278 -6.13 -49.50 -28.02
C MET A 278 -6.73 -50.85 -27.63
N ASN A 279 -7.94 -50.88 -27.07
CA ASN A 279 -8.65 -52.13 -26.79
C ASN A 279 -8.98 -52.92 -28.07
N ASN A 280 -9.37 -52.22 -29.14
CA ASN A 280 -9.57 -52.84 -30.46
C ASN A 280 -8.25 -53.38 -31.05
N LEU A 281 -7.13 -52.65 -30.92
CA LEU A 281 -5.81 -53.14 -31.34
C LEU A 281 -5.37 -54.38 -30.57
N ASN A 282 -5.60 -54.42 -29.26
CA ASN A 282 -5.30 -55.59 -28.43
C ASN A 282 -6.14 -56.81 -28.85
N SER A 283 -7.35 -56.59 -29.36
CA SER A 283 -8.24 -57.65 -29.85
C SER A 283 -7.82 -58.22 -31.21
N ILE A 284 -7.03 -57.46 -32.00
CA ILE A 284 -6.43 -57.93 -33.25
C ILE A 284 -5.25 -58.88 -33.00
N ASN A 285 -4.63 -58.81 -31.82
CA ASN A 285 -3.38 -59.48 -31.53
C ASN A 285 -3.43 -60.99 -31.88
N ASN A 286 -2.38 -61.50 -32.54
CA ASN A 286 -2.28 -62.84 -33.12
C ASN A 286 -3.21 -63.16 -34.32
N SER A 287 -4.13 -62.27 -34.72
CA SER A 287 -5.02 -62.51 -35.87
C SER A 287 -4.38 -62.10 -37.20
N PHE A 288 -3.79 -60.91 -37.26
CA PHE A 288 -3.00 -60.39 -38.39
C PHE A 288 -1.99 -59.36 -37.89
N SER A 289 -0.94 -59.10 -38.67
CA SER A 289 0.10 -58.13 -38.31
C SER A 289 -0.48 -56.72 -38.20
N ASN A 290 -0.37 -56.10 -37.02
CA ASN A 290 -0.89 -54.76 -36.70
C ASN A 290 0.22 -53.72 -36.43
N LYS A 291 1.47 -53.99 -36.81
CA LYS A 291 2.63 -53.13 -36.54
C LYS A 291 2.46 -51.69 -37.05
N ASP A 292 1.91 -51.51 -38.25
CA ASP A 292 1.68 -50.18 -38.82
C ASP A 292 0.63 -49.39 -38.02
N LEU A 293 -0.42 -50.08 -37.55
CA LEU A 293 -1.46 -49.47 -36.71
C LEU A 293 -0.89 -49.07 -35.34
N LEU A 294 -0.05 -49.92 -34.73
CA LEU A 294 0.64 -49.60 -33.47
C LEU A 294 1.59 -48.40 -33.63
N PHE A 295 2.28 -48.30 -34.77
CA PHE A 295 3.11 -47.14 -35.07
C PHE A 295 2.29 -45.85 -35.18
N ILE A 296 1.17 -45.87 -35.92
CA ILE A 296 0.26 -44.72 -36.05
C ILE A 296 -0.33 -44.34 -34.68
N TYR A 297 -0.79 -45.31 -33.90
CA TYR A 297 -1.28 -45.08 -32.54
C TYR A 297 -0.23 -44.35 -31.69
N GLY A 298 1.03 -44.78 -31.73
CA GLY A 298 2.13 -44.14 -31.01
C GLY A 298 2.32 -42.67 -31.39
N GLN A 299 2.19 -42.31 -32.69
CA GLN A 299 2.29 -40.92 -33.15
C GLN A 299 1.14 -40.05 -32.62
N ILE A 300 -0.09 -40.57 -32.69
CA ILE A 300 -1.29 -39.87 -32.21
C ILE A 300 -1.23 -39.70 -30.69
N TYR A 301 -0.84 -40.75 -29.97
CA TYR A 301 -0.69 -40.72 -28.53
C TYR A 301 0.38 -39.72 -28.08
N ASN A 302 1.55 -39.69 -28.72
CA ASN A 302 2.58 -38.69 -28.41
C ASN A 302 2.08 -37.25 -28.65
N SER A 303 1.38 -37.02 -29.76
CA SER A 303 0.77 -35.72 -30.06
C SER A 303 -0.24 -35.30 -28.98
N SER A 304 -0.96 -36.26 -28.38
CA SER A 304 -1.87 -36.00 -27.27
C SER A 304 -1.16 -35.56 -25.99
N LEU A 305 0.05 -36.07 -25.72
CA LEU A 305 0.85 -35.68 -24.55
C LEU A 305 1.30 -34.21 -24.64
N ASP A 306 1.82 -33.80 -25.80
CA ASP A 306 2.23 -32.41 -26.06
C ASP A 306 1.06 -31.43 -25.93
N LEU A 307 -0.11 -31.88 -26.37
CA LEU A 307 -1.33 -31.08 -26.32
C LEU A 307 -1.87 -30.94 -24.89
N ASN A 308 -1.75 -31.97 -24.07
CA ASN A 308 -2.10 -31.91 -22.64
C ASN A 308 -1.28 -30.83 -21.92
N TYR A 309 0.03 -30.77 -22.20
CA TYR A 309 0.89 -29.71 -21.66
C TYR A 309 0.44 -28.32 -22.13
N SER A 310 0.09 -28.19 -23.41
CA SER A 310 -0.38 -26.93 -23.98
C SER A 310 -1.71 -26.46 -23.36
N ILE A 311 -2.63 -27.38 -23.08
CA ILE A 311 -3.90 -27.09 -22.38
C ILE A 311 -3.62 -26.62 -20.94
N SER A 312 -2.73 -27.31 -20.21
CA SER A 312 -2.32 -26.91 -18.86
C SER A 312 -1.67 -25.52 -18.84
N SER A 313 -0.82 -25.23 -19.83
CA SER A 313 -0.21 -23.91 -20.03
C SER A 313 -1.28 -22.82 -20.24
N MET A 314 -2.29 -23.05 -21.10
CA MET A 314 -3.36 -22.07 -21.31
C MET A 314 -4.17 -21.79 -20.05
N LYS A 315 -4.49 -22.83 -19.26
CA LYS A 315 -5.15 -22.64 -17.97
C LYS A 315 -4.32 -21.77 -17.04
N THR A 316 -3.02 -22.05 -16.95
CA THR A 316 -2.08 -21.27 -16.13
C THR A 316 -2.03 -19.82 -16.58
N LEU A 317 -2.00 -19.54 -17.89
CA LEU A 317 -2.03 -18.18 -18.43
C LEU A 317 -3.36 -17.47 -18.11
N TRP A 318 -4.48 -18.20 -18.19
CA TRP A 318 -5.80 -17.66 -17.84
C TRP A 318 -5.90 -17.33 -16.34
N GLU A 319 -5.42 -18.23 -15.46
CA GLU A 319 -5.37 -18.05 -14.00
C GLU A 319 -4.47 -16.88 -13.59
N LYS A 320 -3.35 -16.68 -14.29
CA LYS A 320 -2.47 -15.52 -14.11
C LYS A 320 -2.96 -14.26 -14.84
N GLN A 321 -4.04 -14.38 -15.60
CA GLN A 321 -4.59 -13.32 -16.46
C GLN A 321 -3.58 -12.72 -17.45
N ASP A 322 -2.59 -13.50 -17.89
CA ASP A 322 -1.67 -13.12 -18.96
C ASP A 322 -2.35 -13.31 -20.33
N PHE A 323 -3.30 -12.41 -20.61
CA PHE A 323 -4.10 -12.49 -21.82
C PHE A 323 -3.31 -12.16 -23.09
N ALA A 324 -2.19 -11.46 -22.98
CA ALA A 324 -1.31 -11.18 -24.13
C ALA A 324 -0.71 -12.47 -24.69
N LEU A 325 -0.25 -13.38 -23.83
CA LEU A 325 0.22 -14.70 -24.24
C LEU A 325 -0.95 -15.64 -24.57
N LEU A 326 -2.02 -15.64 -23.78
CA LEU A 326 -3.17 -16.52 -24.01
C LEU A 326 -3.82 -16.29 -25.38
N LYS A 327 -3.99 -15.02 -25.80
CA LYS A 327 -4.53 -14.67 -27.14
C LYS A 327 -3.70 -15.27 -28.29
N LYS A 328 -2.40 -15.44 -28.10
CA LYS A 328 -1.50 -16.05 -29.10
C LYS A 328 -1.58 -17.58 -29.08
N GLN A 329 -1.65 -18.19 -27.90
CA GLN A 329 -1.62 -19.64 -27.75
C GLN A 329 -2.97 -20.32 -28.05
N LEU A 330 -4.08 -19.69 -27.64
CA LEU A 330 -5.42 -20.29 -27.70
C LEU A 330 -5.84 -20.77 -29.11
N PRO A 331 -5.68 -19.98 -30.18
CA PRO A 331 -6.04 -20.43 -31.53
C PRO A 331 -5.20 -21.62 -32.01
N SER A 332 -3.89 -21.60 -31.69
CA SER A 332 -2.98 -22.67 -32.10
C SER A 332 -3.33 -24.00 -31.45
N VAL A 333 -3.65 -24.00 -30.14
CA VAL A 333 -4.06 -25.21 -29.44
C VAL A 333 -5.42 -25.71 -29.93
N ALA A 334 -6.36 -24.81 -30.21
CA ALA A 334 -7.65 -25.18 -30.79
C ALA A 334 -7.50 -25.93 -32.12
N THR A 335 -6.60 -25.46 -33.00
CA THR A 335 -6.30 -26.14 -34.27
C THR A 335 -5.64 -27.50 -34.06
N GLN A 336 -4.70 -27.61 -33.11
CA GLN A 336 -4.04 -28.89 -32.80
C GLN A 336 -5.03 -29.93 -32.26
N ILE A 337 -5.99 -29.53 -31.41
CA ILE A 337 -7.06 -30.41 -30.93
C ILE A 337 -7.90 -30.90 -32.11
N GLN A 338 -8.28 -30.03 -33.04
CA GLN A 338 -9.07 -30.42 -34.21
C GLN A 338 -8.30 -31.39 -35.13
N ILE A 339 -7.00 -31.18 -35.31
CA ILE A 339 -6.14 -32.11 -36.08
C ILE A 339 -6.09 -33.47 -35.39
N LEU A 340 -5.87 -33.49 -34.08
CA LEU A 340 -5.81 -34.72 -33.29
C LEU A 340 -7.15 -35.48 -33.30
N GLU A 341 -8.28 -34.75 -33.23
CA GLU A 341 -9.62 -35.32 -33.34
C GLU A 341 -9.81 -36.03 -34.68
N ASN A 342 -9.49 -35.36 -35.78
CA ASN A 342 -9.60 -35.95 -37.12
C ASN A 342 -8.66 -37.17 -37.28
N GLN A 343 -7.44 -37.11 -36.75
CA GLN A 343 -6.50 -38.22 -36.77
C GLN A 343 -7.01 -39.42 -35.96
N SER A 344 -7.57 -39.18 -34.77
CA SER A 344 -8.18 -40.22 -33.92
C SER A 344 -9.35 -40.89 -34.63
N GLN A 345 -10.26 -40.11 -35.20
CA GLN A 345 -11.43 -40.63 -35.92
C GLN A 345 -11.02 -41.45 -37.14
N GLN A 346 -10.08 -40.94 -37.95
CA GLN A 346 -9.58 -41.67 -39.11
C GLN A 346 -8.90 -42.98 -38.70
N PHE A 347 -8.10 -42.94 -37.64
CA PHE A 347 -7.42 -44.13 -37.13
C PHE A 347 -8.42 -45.20 -36.65
N ASN A 348 -9.49 -44.77 -35.97
CA ASN A 348 -10.55 -45.66 -35.51
C ASN A 348 -11.30 -46.31 -36.70
N LEU A 349 -11.58 -45.54 -37.76
CA LEU A 349 -12.14 -46.05 -39.02
C LEU A 349 -11.22 -47.10 -39.66
N ASP A 350 -9.90 -46.86 -39.69
CA ASP A 350 -8.93 -47.79 -40.26
C ASP A 350 -8.88 -49.11 -39.47
N ILE A 351 -8.95 -49.04 -38.13
CA ILE A 351 -9.05 -50.24 -37.27
C ILE A 351 -10.32 -51.03 -37.58
N PHE A 352 -11.49 -50.37 -37.61
CA PHE A 352 -12.76 -51.04 -37.87
C PHE A 352 -12.82 -51.65 -39.27
N SER A 353 -12.30 -50.94 -40.28
CA SER A 353 -12.19 -51.44 -41.65
C SER A 353 -11.34 -52.71 -41.71
N ASN A 354 -10.18 -52.71 -41.05
CA ASN A 354 -9.28 -53.87 -41.01
C ASN A 354 -9.90 -55.08 -40.27
N ILE A 355 -10.58 -54.84 -39.15
CA ILE A 355 -11.30 -55.89 -38.40
C ILE A 355 -12.43 -56.48 -39.24
N SER A 356 -13.24 -55.63 -39.88
CA SER A 356 -14.34 -56.06 -40.75
C SER A 356 -13.82 -56.87 -41.93
N PHE A 357 -12.74 -56.42 -42.56
CA PHE A 357 -12.10 -57.14 -43.66
C PHE A 357 -11.61 -58.52 -43.23
N TYR A 358 -10.92 -58.62 -42.09
CA TYR A 358 -10.50 -59.91 -41.53
C TYR A 358 -11.68 -60.85 -41.27
N ASN A 359 -12.73 -60.36 -40.59
CA ASN A 359 -13.92 -61.16 -40.28
C ASN A 359 -14.66 -61.63 -41.55
N ASN A 360 -14.62 -60.85 -42.64
CA ASN A 360 -15.15 -61.27 -43.92
C ASN A 360 -14.30 -62.41 -44.53
N LEU A 361 -12.96 -62.30 -44.49
CA LEU A 361 -12.06 -63.36 -44.95
C LEU A 361 -12.29 -64.68 -44.19
N THR A 362 -12.45 -64.63 -42.86
CA THR A 362 -12.74 -65.82 -42.06
C THR A 362 -14.10 -66.43 -42.44
N THR A 363 -15.11 -65.60 -42.68
CA THR A 363 -16.45 -66.04 -43.09
C THR A 363 -16.43 -66.70 -44.47
N ASN A 364 -15.64 -66.16 -45.40
CA ASN A 364 -15.45 -66.75 -46.72
C ASN A 364 -14.79 -68.12 -46.65
N LEU A 365 -13.75 -68.29 -45.82
CA LEU A 365 -13.12 -69.61 -45.62
C LEU A 365 -14.08 -70.63 -44.98
N SER A 366 -14.87 -70.23 -43.98
CA SER A 366 -15.91 -71.09 -43.39
C SER A 366 -17.01 -71.45 -44.41
N SER A 367 -17.28 -70.57 -45.37
CA SER A 367 -18.22 -70.87 -46.45
C SER A 367 -17.61 -71.84 -47.47
N SER A 368 -16.32 -71.67 -47.80
CA SER A 368 -15.58 -72.61 -48.65
C SER A 368 -15.50 -74.01 -48.05
N GLU A 369 -15.31 -74.13 -46.73
CA GLU A 369 -15.40 -75.40 -46.00
C GLU A 369 -16.76 -76.09 -46.21
N LYS A 370 -17.86 -75.38 -45.95
CA LYS A 370 -19.23 -75.93 -46.11
C LYS A 370 -19.50 -76.38 -47.54
N ASN A 371 -19.03 -75.64 -48.52
CA ASN A 371 -19.15 -76.00 -49.93
C ASN A 371 -18.33 -77.26 -50.25
N LEU A 372 -17.10 -77.39 -49.73
CA LEU A 372 -16.29 -78.61 -49.88
C LEU A 372 -16.97 -79.81 -49.21
N GLU A 373 -17.55 -79.63 -48.03
CA GLU A 373 -18.31 -80.66 -47.33
C GLU A 373 -19.50 -81.12 -48.18
N GLN A 374 -20.27 -80.19 -48.74
CA GLN A 374 -21.39 -80.51 -49.65
C GLN A 374 -20.93 -81.26 -50.90
N ILE A 375 -19.87 -80.79 -51.58
CA ILE A 375 -19.33 -81.45 -52.78
C ILE A 375 -18.84 -82.87 -52.44
N SER A 376 -18.22 -83.07 -51.28
CA SER A 376 -17.73 -84.38 -50.84
C SER A 376 -18.82 -85.43 -50.65
N GLN A 377 -20.07 -85.00 -50.45
CA GLN A 377 -21.24 -85.87 -50.30
C GLN A 377 -21.90 -86.22 -51.65
N THR A 378 -21.39 -85.70 -52.77
CA THR A 378 -21.91 -85.96 -54.11
C THR A 378 -21.18 -87.10 -54.84
N ASN A 379 -21.84 -87.70 -55.83
CA ASN A 379 -21.27 -88.75 -56.67
C ASN A 379 -20.44 -88.12 -57.81
N LEU A 380 -19.13 -88.40 -57.85
CA LEU A 380 -18.18 -87.74 -58.74
C LEU A 380 -17.46 -88.74 -59.66
N THR A 381 -17.05 -88.30 -60.84
CA THR A 381 -16.13 -89.10 -61.68
C THR A 381 -14.77 -89.26 -61.00
N VAL A 382 -13.99 -90.27 -61.39
CA VAL A 382 -12.65 -90.52 -60.82
C VAL A 382 -11.72 -89.30 -60.98
N SER A 383 -11.82 -88.58 -62.11
CA SER A 383 -11.03 -87.37 -62.36
C SER A 383 -11.41 -86.24 -61.39
N LEU A 384 -12.71 -85.95 -61.25
CA LEU A 384 -13.23 -84.94 -60.34
C LEU A 384 -12.97 -85.29 -58.87
N CYS A 385 -13.03 -86.57 -58.50
CA CYS A 385 -12.68 -87.03 -57.16
C CYS A 385 -11.19 -86.81 -56.84
N THR A 386 -10.31 -86.93 -57.85
CA THR A 386 -8.88 -86.61 -57.69
C THR A 386 -8.68 -85.10 -57.49
N GLU A 387 -9.41 -84.28 -58.24
CA GLU A 387 -9.35 -82.82 -58.12
C GLU A 387 -9.93 -82.32 -56.79
N LEU A 388 -11.05 -82.87 -56.32
CA LEU A 388 -11.59 -82.61 -54.98
C LEU A 388 -10.55 -82.89 -53.89
N ASN A 389 -9.87 -84.03 -53.95
CA ASN A 389 -8.83 -84.38 -52.98
C ASN A 389 -7.66 -83.38 -52.98
N LYS A 390 -7.30 -82.85 -54.16
CA LYS A 390 -6.29 -81.79 -54.28
C LYS A 390 -6.78 -80.49 -53.63
N VAL A 391 -7.98 -80.02 -53.95
CA VAL A 391 -8.54 -78.78 -53.36
C VAL A 391 -8.72 -78.91 -51.85
N VAL A 392 -9.10 -80.08 -51.34
CA VAL A 392 -9.16 -80.34 -49.88
C VAL A 392 -7.77 -80.24 -49.24
N PHE A 393 -6.74 -80.77 -49.89
CA PHE A 393 -5.35 -80.61 -49.43
C PHE A 393 -4.92 -79.14 -49.41
N ASP A 394 -5.15 -78.41 -50.52
CA ASP A 394 -4.80 -77.00 -50.66
C ASP A 394 -5.58 -76.14 -49.64
N PHE A 395 -6.85 -76.45 -49.39
CA PHE A 395 -7.68 -75.82 -48.36
C PHE A 395 -7.12 -76.04 -46.95
N ASN A 396 -6.74 -77.26 -46.60
CA ASN A 396 -6.14 -77.56 -45.30
C ASN A 396 -4.82 -76.80 -45.11
N LEU A 397 -3.99 -76.70 -46.15
CA LEU A 397 -2.76 -75.91 -46.13
C LEU A 397 -3.06 -74.40 -46.01
N ALA A 398 -4.11 -73.92 -46.68
CA ALA A 398 -4.56 -72.55 -46.58
C ALA A 398 -5.02 -72.19 -45.15
N ILE A 399 -5.71 -73.08 -44.44
CA ILE A 399 -6.07 -72.87 -43.01
C ILE A 399 -4.81 -72.68 -42.16
N LEU A 400 -3.81 -73.56 -42.31
CA LEU A 400 -2.55 -73.48 -41.56
C LEU A 400 -1.83 -72.15 -41.83
N ASN A 401 -1.74 -71.76 -43.10
CA ASN A 401 -1.10 -70.51 -43.50
C ASN A 401 -1.89 -69.28 -43.06
N PHE A 402 -3.23 -69.34 -43.08
CA PHE A 402 -4.09 -68.25 -42.64
C PHE A 402 -3.98 -68.01 -41.13
N ASN A 403 -3.75 -69.04 -40.32
CA ASN A 403 -3.56 -68.90 -38.87
C ASN A 403 -2.24 -68.20 -38.49
N ASN A 404 -1.24 -68.17 -39.38
CA ASN A 404 -0.01 -67.45 -39.13
C ASN A 404 -0.24 -65.94 -39.11
N GLU A 405 0.44 -65.24 -38.20
CA GLU A 405 0.42 -63.78 -38.13
C GLU A 405 1.10 -63.18 -39.38
N THR A 406 0.28 -62.73 -40.32
CA THR A 406 0.71 -62.15 -41.60
C THR A 406 -0.15 -60.93 -41.93
N THR A 407 0.21 -60.18 -42.97
CA THR A 407 -0.57 -59.00 -43.41
C THR A 407 -1.92 -59.41 -43.99
N LEU A 408 -2.91 -58.52 -43.89
CA LEU A 408 -4.26 -58.76 -44.44
C LEU A 408 -4.24 -59.05 -45.95
N LEU A 409 -3.35 -58.39 -46.71
CA LEU A 409 -3.17 -58.68 -48.14
C LEU A 409 -2.72 -60.12 -48.40
N LYS A 410 -1.80 -60.66 -47.60
CA LYS A 410 -1.37 -62.07 -47.73
C LYS A 410 -2.53 -63.02 -47.40
N LYS A 411 -3.31 -62.70 -46.37
CA LYS A 411 -4.50 -63.47 -45.99
C LYS A 411 -5.57 -63.44 -47.08
N GLU A 412 -5.80 -62.29 -47.70
CA GLU A 412 -6.72 -62.15 -48.83
C GLU A 412 -6.33 -63.04 -50.02
N ILE A 413 -5.04 -63.08 -50.37
CA ILE A 413 -4.53 -63.93 -51.45
C ILE A 413 -4.81 -65.41 -51.17
N ILE A 414 -4.59 -65.85 -49.92
CA ILE A 414 -4.88 -67.23 -49.50
C ILE A 414 -6.37 -67.55 -49.73
N VAL A 415 -7.27 -66.68 -49.26
CA VAL A 415 -8.72 -66.90 -49.42
C VAL A 415 -9.13 -66.87 -50.89
N LYS A 416 -8.62 -65.91 -51.68
CA LYS A 416 -8.95 -65.79 -53.11
C LYS A 416 -8.52 -67.01 -53.92
N ASN A 417 -7.34 -67.56 -53.66
CA ASN A 417 -6.86 -68.76 -54.35
C ASN A 417 -7.80 -69.94 -54.10
N ILE A 418 -8.15 -70.19 -52.84
CA ILE A 418 -9.10 -71.26 -52.46
C ILE A 418 -10.48 -71.03 -53.07
N SER A 419 -11.02 -69.82 -52.99
CA SER A 419 -12.32 -69.51 -53.58
C SER A 419 -12.33 -69.71 -55.10
N GLY A 420 -11.20 -69.43 -55.78
CA GLY A 420 -11.03 -69.68 -57.21
C GLY A 420 -11.01 -71.17 -57.56
N GLU A 421 -10.18 -71.96 -56.87
CA GLU A 421 -10.11 -73.42 -57.04
C GLU A 421 -11.46 -74.08 -56.78
N LEU A 422 -12.15 -73.67 -55.72
CA LEU A 422 -13.47 -74.19 -55.35
C LEU A 422 -14.55 -73.83 -56.37
N SER A 423 -14.52 -72.60 -56.91
CA SER A 423 -15.48 -72.17 -57.93
C SER A 423 -15.34 -73.00 -59.20
N GLN A 424 -14.10 -73.29 -59.61
CA GLN A 424 -13.82 -74.17 -60.75
C GLN A 424 -14.34 -75.59 -60.48
N LEU A 425 -13.98 -76.18 -59.33
CA LEU A 425 -14.42 -77.51 -58.91
C LEU A 425 -15.96 -77.62 -58.87
N TYR A 426 -16.64 -76.60 -58.36
CA TYR A 426 -18.09 -76.58 -58.29
C TYR A 426 -18.74 -76.59 -59.67
N GLN A 427 -18.25 -75.78 -60.63
CA GLN A 427 -18.75 -75.78 -62.00
C GLN A 427 -18.55 -77.14 -62.68
N ASP A 428 -17.37 -77.74 -62.50
CA ASP A 428 -17.05 -79.03 -63.09
C ASP A 428 -17.87 -80.17 -62.44
N SER A 429 -18.21 -80.05 -61.15
CA SER A 429 -19.08 -81.01 -60.45
C SER A 429 -20.53 -81.00 -60.97
N LEU A 430 -21.06 -79.85 -61.36
CA LEU A 430 -22.43 -79.73 -61.90
C LEU A 430 -22.59 -80.44 -63.25
N ALA A 431 -21.50 -80.60 -64.01
CA ALA A 431 -21.50 -81.30 -65.29
C ALA A 431 -21.36 -82.84 -65.17
N SER A 432 -21.16 -83.36 -63.96
CA SER A 432 -20.90 -84.78 -63.69
C SER A 432 -22.17 -85.53 -63.26
N PHE A 433 -22.64 -86.49 -64.08
CA PHE A 433 -23.72 -87.43 -63.71
C PHE A 433 -23.21 -88.88 -63.75
N GLY A 434 -23.44 -89.62 -62.66
CA GLY A 434 -23.32 -91.09 -62.62
C GLY A 434 -22.01 -91.71 -62.13
N GLY A 435 -21.16 -90.97 -61.41
CA GLY A 435 -19.92 -91.51 -60.81
C GLY A 435 -20.11 -92.31 -59.50
N PRO A 436 -19.11 -93.09 -59.06
CA PRO A 436 -19.11 -93.71 -57.73
C PRO A 436 -18.96 -92.67 -56.60
N SER A 437 -19.24 -93.07 -55.36
CA SER A 437 -19.00 -92.23 -54.18
C SER A 437 -17.49 -91.95 -54.03
N CYS A 438 -17.13 -90.66 -53.94
CA CYS A 438 -15.73 -90.24 -53.78
C CYS A 438 -15.26 -90.47 -52.33
N VAL A 439 -14.09 -91.08 -52.15
CA VAL A 439 -13.48 -91.25 -50.84
C VAL A 439 -12.39 -90.19 -50.66
N LEU A 440 -12.52 -89.37 -49.62
CA LEU A 440 -11.52 -88.35 -49.29
C LEU A 440 -10.22 -88.99 -48.77
N ILE A 441 -9.09 -88.55 -49.32
CA ILE A 441 -7.74 -88.93 -48.90
C ILE A 441 -7.29 -87.92 -47.84
N GLY A 442 -7.92 -87.98 -46.67
CA GLY A 442 -7.63 -87.10 -45.53
C GLY A 442 -8.88 -86.52 -44.86
N THR A 443 -8.68 -85.82 -43.74
CA THR A 443 -9.75 -85.10 -43.05
C THR A 443 -9.85 -83.67 -43.55
N LEU A 444 -11.05 -83.20 -43.89
CA LEU A 444 -11.32 -81.79 -44.10
C LEU A 444 -11.21 -81.09 -42.74
N ASN A 445 -10.26 -80.15 -42.60
CA ASN A 445 -10.09 -79.44 -41.35
C ASN A 445 -11.15 -78.36 -41.22
N SER A 446 -11.85 -78.34 -40.09
CA SER A 446 -12.75 -77.23 -39.79
C SER A 446 -11.96 -76.00 -39.32
N PRO A 447 -12.15 -74.84 -39.96
CA PRO A 447 -11.57 -73.59 -39.53
C PRO A 447 -12.19 -73.17 -38.19
N ASN A 448 -11.38 -73.15 -37.13
CA ASN A 448 -11.73 -72.55 -35.85
C ASN A 448 -11.26 -71.08 -35.80
N PHE A 449 -11.85 -70.23 -36.64
CA PHE A 449 -11.53 -68.80 -36.67
C PHE A 449 -12.42 -68.04 -35.69
N VAL A 450 -11.82 -67.30 -34.78
CA VAL A 450 -12.54 -66.40 -33.87
C VAL A 450 -12.75 -65.07 -34.59
N GLN A 451 -14.01 -64.68 -34.81
CA GLN A 451 -14.31 -63.32 -35.27
C GLN A 451 -13.89 -62.31 -34.21
N ILE A 452 -13.20 -61.25 -34.64
CA ILE A 452 -12.77 -60.18 -33.75
C ILE A 452 -13.99 -59.31 -33.42
N LYS A 453 -14.27 -59.16 -32.12
CA LYS A 453 -15.30 -58.25 -31.63
C LYS A 453 -14.75 -56.83 -31.54
N THR A 454 -15.58 -55.85 -31.89
CA THR A 454 -15.25 -54.42 -31.77
C THR A 454 -15.81 -53.86 -30.47
N PHE A 455 -15.05 -52.97 -29.86
CA PHE A 455 -15.46 -52.14 -28.73
C PHE A 455 -15.91 -50.79 -29.26
N ASN A 456 -17.19 -50.46 -29.02
CA ASN A 456 -17.77 -49.17 -29.38
C ASN A 456 -17.56 -48.17 -28.24
N PHE A 457 -17.29 -46.92 -28.64
CA PHE A 457 -17.13 -45.81 -27.73
C PHE A 457 -18.48 -45.27 -27.26
N GLU A 458 -18.64 -45.10 -25.94
CA GLU A 458 -19.70 -44.28 -25.35
C GLU A 458 -19.12 -42.91 -24.98
N LYS A 459 -19.80 -41.85 -25.44
CA LYS A 459 -19.34 -40.48 -25.23
C LYS A 459 -19.46 -40.10 -23.75
N VAL A 460 -18.32 -39.86 -23.10
CA VAL A 460 -18.26 -39.41 -21.70
C VAL A 460 -18.32 -37.88 -21.66
N ASN A 461 -19.26 -37.34 -20.88
CA ASN A 461 -19.33 -35.91 -20.62
C ASN A 461 -18.31 -35.53 -19.54
N TYR A 462 -17.22 -34.88 -19.95
CA TYR A 462 -16.23 -34.31 -19.04
C TYR A 462 -16.66 -32.91 -18.60
N THR A 463 -16.60 -32.64 -17.29
CA THR A 463 -16.85 -31.31 -16.72
C THR A 463 -15.55 -30.79 -16.10
N SER A 464 -14.99 -29.75 -16.71
CA SER A 464 -13.81 -29.04 -16.20
C SER A 464 -14.22 -27.88 -15.32
N ILE A 465 -13.45 -27.62 -14.26
CA ILE A 465 -13.56 -26.43 -13.42
C ILE A 465 -12.23 -25.69 -13.50
N ILE A 466 -12.27 -24.43 -13.94
CA ILE A 466 -11.15 -23.50 -13.88
C ILE A 466 -11.37 -22.59 -12.67
N GLN A 467 -10.40 -22.51 -11.76
CA GLN A 467 -10.49 -21.70 -10.55
C GLN A 467 -10.39 -20.22 -10.92
N GLU A 468 -11.28 -19.39 -10.35
CA GLU A 468 -11.20 -17.94 -10.58
C GLU A 468 -9.87 -17.38 -10.05
N PRO A 469 -9.24 -16.45 -10.80
CA PRO A 469 -8.01 -15.81 -10.36
C PRO A 469 -8.20 -15.08 -9.04
N VAL A 470 -7.30 -15.31 -8.10
CA VAL A 470 -7.32 -14.65 -6.79
C VAL A 470 -6.36 -13.46 -6.81
N PRO A 471 -6.82 -12.24 -6.46
CA PRO A 471 -5.94 -11.07 -6.38
C PRO A 471 -4.78 -11.28 -5.40
N ILE A 472 -3.57 -10.87 -5.79
CA ILE A 472 -2.36 -11.03 -4.99
C ILE A 472 -1.92 -9.68 -4.44
N CYS A 473 -1.58 -9.66 -3.16
CA CYS A 473 -1.02 -8.51 -2.46
C CYS A 473 0.24 -8.96 -1.74
N CYS A 474 1.29 -8.14 -1.83
CA CYS A 474 2.59 -8.44 -1.26
C CYS A 474 2.96 -7.41 -0.19
N PHE A 475 3.65 -7.85 0.86
CA PHE A 475 4.26 -6.99 1.87
C PHE A 475 5.55 -7.61 2.38
N LEU A 476 6.64 -6.85 2.34
CA LEU A 476 8.00 -7.26 2.74
C LEU A 476 8.46 -8.59 2.11
N GLY A 477 8.07 -8.84 0.86
CA GLY A 477 8.41 -10.05 0.11
C GLY A 477 7.47 -11.23 0.35
N GLU A 478 6.52 -11.12 1.28
CA GLU A 478 5.48 -12.12 1.51
C GLU A 478 4.23 -11.77 0.71
N CYS A 479 3.88 -12.64 -0.25
CA CYS A 479 2.71 -12.46 -1.10
C CYS A 479 1.60 -13.44 -0.74
N GLY A 480 0.38 -12.93 -0.65
CA GLY A 480 -0.81 -13.73 -0.35
C GLY A 480 -2.04 -13.22 -1.08
N LYS A 481 -3.19 -13.84 -0.79
CA LYS A 481 -4.49 -13.32 -1.22
C LYS A 481 -4.69 -11.92 -0.64
N CYS A 482 -5.05 -10.96 -1.49
CA CYS A 482 -5.44 -9.63 -1.01
C CYS A 482 -6.61 -9.70 -0.03
N CYS A 483 -6.58 -8.82 0.97
CA CYS A 483 -7.69 -8.60 1.88
C CYS A 483 -8.97 -8.25 1.10
N ASP A 484 -10.04 -8.97 1.41
CA ASP A 484 -11.39 -8.65 0.98
C ASP A 484 -12.23 -8.20 2.19
N GLN A 485 -13.56 -8.20 2.06
CA GLN A 485 -14.47 -7.82 3.15
C GLN A 485 -14.27 -8.64 4.44
N THR A 486 -13.73 -9.85 4.36
CA THR A 486 -13.47 -10.67 5.56
C THR A 486 -12.39 -10.08 6.47
N CYS A 487 -11.48 -9.28 5.91
CA CYS A 487 -10.42 -8.62 6.66
C CYS A 487 -10.86 -7.26 7.22
N SER A 488 -12.11 -6.82 7.04
CA SER A 488 -12.59 -5.50 7.50
C SER A 488 -12.51 -5.29 9.02
N ASN A 489 -12.44 -6.40 9.77
CA ASN A 489 -12.57 -6.48 11.23
C ASN A 489 -11.26 -6.77 11.97
N GLU A 490 -10.13 -6.74 11.28
CA GLU A 490 -8.80 -6.93 11.84
C GLU A 490 -7.86 -5.82 11.34
N ASN A 491 -6.76 -5.57 12.05
CA ASN A 491 -5.72 -4.61 11.63
C ASN A 491 -6.30 -3.22 11.30
N TYR A 492 -7.10 -2.67 12.22
CA TYR A 492 -7.66 -1.33 12.09
C TYR A 492 -6.54 -0.28 11.92
N PRO A 493 -6.76 0.80 11.13
CA PRO A 493 -5.77 1.85 10.99
C PRO A 493 -5.56 2.60 12.31
N LEU A 494 -4.31 3.03 12.52
CA LEU A 494 -3.88 3.82 13.66
C LEU A 494 -3.89 5.30 13.30
N LEU A 495 -4.73 6.07 13.97
CA LEU A 495 -4.80 7.53 13.84
C LEU A 495 -4.02 8.17 14.98
N PHE A 496 -2.95 8.87 14.63
CA PHE A 496 -2.14 9.67 15.54
C PHE A 496 -2.69 11.09 15.59
N LEU A 497 -3.13 11.52 16.77
CA LEU A 497 -3.66 12.86 17.00
C LEU A 497 -2.67 13.70 17.81
N HIS A 498 -2.24 14.78 17.19
CA HIS A 498 -1.30 15.73 17.76
C HIS A 498 -1.96 16.67 18.78
N GLY A 499 -1.13 17.36 19.56
CA GLY A 499 -1.54 18.35 20.54
C GLY A 499 -1.72 19.75 19.96
N HIS A 500 -1.90 20.72 20.86
CA HIS A 500 -1.96 22.14 20.52
C HIS A 500 -0.56 22.74 20.43
N PRO A 501 -0.21 23.53 19.40
CA PRO A 501 1.07 24.24 19.38
C PRO A 501 1.20 25.20 20.57
N ILE A 502 2.20 24.99 21.43
CA ILE A 502 2.41 25.79 22.66
C ILE A 502 2.57 27.30 22.35
N ASN A 503 3.00 27.66 21.13
CA ASN A 503 3.13 29.05 20.69
C ASN A 503 2.42 29.31 19.36
N LYS A 504 1.60 30.36 19.37
CA LYS A 504 0.89 30.91 18.19
C LYS A 504 1.78 31.28 17.00
N ALA A 505 3.05 31.60 17.24
CA ALA A 505 3.99 32.03 16.21
C ALA A 505 4.53 30.86 15.37
N LEU A 506 4.37 29.62 15.83
CA LEU A 506 4.80 28.45 15.08
C LEU A 506 3.75 28.01 14.04
N PRO A 507 4.18 27.59 12.84
CA PRO A 507 3.34 26.85 11.89
C PRO A 507 2.65 25.65 12.54
N ALA A 508 1.37 25.46 12.22
CA ALA A 508 0.59 24.29 12.65
C ALA A 508 1.23 22.96 12.21
N ASP A 509 1.96 22.95 11.09
CA ASP A 509 2.59 21.77 10.50
C ASP A 509 3.62 21.07 11.42
N TYR A 510 4.17 21.76 12.43
CA TYR A 510 5.08 21.18 13.42
C TYR A 510 4.39 20.14 14.31
N SER A 511 3.11 20.33 14.61
CA SER A 511 2.34 19.37 15.41
C SER A 511 2.23 17.98 14.74
N LEU A 512 2.48 17.88 13.43
CA LEU A 512 2.49 16.60 12.72
C LEU A 512 3.66 15.69 13.15
N ASP A 513 4.67 16.24 13.83
CA ASP A 513 5.84 15.51 14.32
C ASP A 513 5.71 14.99 15.76
N ASP A 514 4.68 15.41 16.52
CA ASP A 514 4.51 15.10 17.95
C ASP A 514 4.68 13.61 18.27
N LEU A 515 4.13 12.73 17.43
CA LEU A 515 4.14 11.28 17.61
C LEU A 515 5.02 10.54 16.59
N SER A 516 5.87 11.27 15.85
CA SER A 516 6.70 10.73 14.77
C SER A 516 7.64 9.61 15.23
N LYS A 517 8.26 9.75 16.41
CA LYS A 517 9.20 8.76 16.96
C LYS A 517 8.54 7.44 17.32
N ILE A 518 7.29 7.46 17.79
CA ILE A 518 6.50 6.24 18.01
C ILE A 518 6.20 5.56 16.67
N LYS A 519 5.77 6.33 15.66
CA LYS A 519 5.50 5.80 14.31
C LYS A 519 6.74 5.15 13.70
N GLN A 520 7.89 5.81 13.76
CA GLN A 520 9.17 5.27 13.27
C GLN A 520 9.47 3.91 13.90
N LYS A 521 9.22 3.76 15.21
CA LYS A 521 9.44 2.49 15.90
C LYS A 521 8.42 1.41 15.52
N LEU A 522 7.16 1.78 15.26
CA LEU A 522 6.14 0.86 14.77
C LEU A 522 6.39 0.40 13.32
N VAL A 523 7.03 1.19 12.48
CA VAL A 523 7.42 0.72 11.12
C VAL A 523 8.32 -0.52 11.19
N TYR A 524 9.23 -0.60 12.17
CA TYR A 524 10.05 -1.80 12.40
C TYR A 524 9.24 -3.02 12.89
N GLU A 525 8.02 -2.81 13.38
CA GLU A 525 7.08 -3.85 13.80
C GLU A 525 6.02 -4.12 12.70
N ASN A 526 6.37 -3.90 11.43
CA ASN A 526 5.55 -4.22 10.25
C ASN A 526 4.29 -3.36 10.06
N TYR A 527 4.22 -2.17 10.66
CA TYR A 527 3.18 -1.18 10.38
C TYR A 527 3.56 -0.31 9.18
N ILE A 528 2.58 0.10 8.36
CA ILE A 528 2.82 0.95 7.20
C ILE A 528 2.50 2.40 7.54
N ASP A 529 3.48 3.30 7.44
CA ASP A 529 3.23 4.74 7.58
C ASP A 529 2.70 5.34 6.28
N ALA A 530 1.42 5.71 6.29
CA ALA A 530 0.77 6.34 5.15
C ALA A 530 0.88 7.87 5.12
N GLY A 531 1.63 8.45 6.06
CA GLY A 531 1.89 9.87 6.13
C GLY A 531 0.85 10.66 6.91
N ALA A 532 0.69 11.93 6.52
CA ALA A 532 -0.29 12.83 7.13
C ALA A 532 -1.60 12.83 6.34
N MET A 533 -2.73 12.85 7.05
CA MET A 533 -4.06 12.95 6.48
C MET A 533 -4.72 14.24 6.94
N ILE A 534 -5.19 14.99 5.95
CA ILE A 534 -5.97 16.22 6.11
C ILE A 534 -7.33 16.03 5.44
N ILE A 535 -8.30 16.88 5.80
CA ILE A 535 -9.66 16.76 5.27
C ILE A 535 -9.66 17.12 3.78
N SER A 536 -9.92 16.12 2.94
CA SER A 536 -10.08 16.26 1.50
C SER A 536 -11.29 15.48 0.99
N LYS A 537 -11.83 15.87 -0.16
CA LYS A 537 -12.87 15.08 -0.85
C LYS A 537 -12.18 14.04 -1.71
N THR A 538 -12.37 12.76 -1.41
CA THR A 538 -11.94 11.68 -2.29
C THR A 538 -13.07 11.26 -3.23
N THR A 539 -12.72 11.07 -4.51
CA THR A 539 -13.58 10.43 -5.52
C THR A 539 -13.13 9.01 -5.84
N GLU A 540 -12.18 8.48 -5.07
CA GLU A 540 -11.54 7.20 -5.31
C GLU A 540 -12.37 6.05 -4.73
N GLU A 541 -12.05 4.83 -5.20
CA GLU A 541 -12.67 3.62 -4.68
C GLU A 541 -12.29 3.41 -3.20
N PRO A 542 -13.23 3.05 -2.32
CA PRO A 542 -12.91 2.69 -0.95
C PRO A 542 -12.01 1.44 -0.88
N GLY A 543 -11.21 1.34 0.18
CA GLY A 543 -10.41 0.14 0.49
C GLY A 543 -9.04 0.06 -0.19
N LEU A 544 -8.63 1.08 -0.95
CA LEU A 544 -7.33 1.07 -1.64
C LEU A 544 -6.12 0.98 -0.71
N TRP A 545 -6.20 1.41 0.55
CA TRP A 545 -5.12 1.23 1.53
C TRP A 545 -5.26 -0.08 2.33
N GLY A 546 -6.36 -0.80 2.16
CA GLY A 546 -6.74 -1.93 3.01
C GLY A 546 -6.52 -3.32 2.43
N LYS A 547 -5.98 -3.43 1.21
CA LYS A 547 -5.83 -4.72 0.53
C LYS A 547 -4.68 -5.56 1.08
N ILE A 548 -3.75 -4.95 1.80
CA ILE A 548 -2.69 -5.65 2.54
C ILE A 548 -3.17 -5.91 3.97
N ASN A 549 -2.90 -7.11 4.50
CA ASN A 549 -3.30 -7.49 5.85
C ASN A 549 -2.36 -6.93 6.95
N THR A 550 -2.13 -5.62 6.94
CA THR A 550 -1.37 -4.93 7.98
C THR A 550 -2.01 -3.59 8.32
N SER A 551 -1.75 -3.09 9.51
CA SER A 551 -2.30 -1.83 9.98
C SER A 551 -1.59 -0.63 9.35
N MET A 552 -2.40 0.26 8.77
CA MET A 552 -1.95 1.55 8.26
C MET A 552 -1.89 2.58 9.38
N MET A 553 -0.81 3.36 9.45
CA MET A 553 -0.63 4.46 10.38
C MET A 553 -0.80 5.78 9.67
N VAL A 554 -1.49 6.71 10.32
CA VAL A 554 -1.79 8.03 9.76
C VAL A 554 -1.66 9.09 10.83
N THR A 555 -0.92 10.16 10.55
CA THR A 555 -0.99 11.39 11.35
C THR A 555 -2.20 12.20 10.89
N ALA A 556 -3.26 12.22 11.69
CA ALA A 556 -4.50 12.91 11.32
C ALA A 556 -4.51 14.32 11.90
N SER A 557 -4.62 15.34 11.05
CA SER A 557 -4.62 16.73 11.49
C SER A 557 -5.92 17.45 11.19
N TYR A 558 -6.54 17.93 12.25
CA TYR A 558 -7.77 18.72 12.24
C TYR A 558 -7.48 20.23 12.10
N LEU A 559 -6.23 20.66 11.86
CA LEU A 559 -5.87 22.08 11.75
C LEU A 559 -5.93 22.63 10.31
N PHE A 560 -6.06 21.78 9.29
CA PHE A 560 -5.93 22.18 7.89
C PHE A 560 -7.21 21.96 7.07
N ASP A 561 -7.56 22.95 6.27
CA ASP A 561 -8.60 22.90 5.25
C ASP A 561 -7.98 22.80 3.86
N THR A 562 -8.55 21.95 3.00
CA THR A 562 -8.17 21.86 1.59
C THR A 562 -9.34 22.28 0.70
N TYR A 563 -9.10 23.23 -0.19
CA TYR A 563 -10.07 23.65 -1.20
C TYR A 563 -9.43 23.70 -2.58
N ARG A 564 -10.24 23.61 -3.63
CA ARG A 564 -9.77 23.81 -5.00
C ARG A 564 -9.86 25.28 -5.34
N ASP A 565 -8.75 25.87 -5.78
CA ASP A 565 -8.76 27.23 -6.32
C ASP A 565 -9.45 27.27 -7.69
N SER A 566 -9.56 28.47 -8.26
CA SER A 566 -10.21 28.69 -9.56
C SER A 566 -9.52 27.98 -10.74
N SER A 567 -8.30 27.49 -10.57
CA SER A 567 -7.57 26.68 -11.57
C SER A 567 -7.78 25.17 -11.38
N GLY A 568 -8.57 24.78 -10.38
CA GLY A 568 -8.79 23.38 -10.01
C GLY A 568 -7.65 22.79 -9.18
N LYS A 569 -6.66 23.59 -8.78
CA LYS A 569 -5.53 23.15 -7.95
C LYS A 569 -5.95 23.11 -6.49
N GLU A 570 -5.62 22.03 -5.80
CA GLU A 570 -5.84 21.92 -4.37
C GLU A 570 -4.87 22.80 -3.58
N VAL A 571 -5.44 23.61 -2.71
CA VAL A 571 -4.75 24.56 -1.83
C VAL A 571 -5.11 24.19 -0.39
N THR A 572 -4.09 23.89 0.40
CA THR A 572 -4.23 23.60 1.84
C THR A 572 -3.92 24.86 2.64
N THR A 573 -4.82 25.24 3.54
CA THR A 573 -4.70 26.40 4.42
C THR A 573 -5.01 26.02 5.87
N ILE A 574 -4.45 26.77 6.82
CA ILE A 574 -4.81 26.62 8.24
C ILE A 574 -6.27 27.02 8.42
N SER A 575 -7.04 26.22 9.13
CA SER A 575 -8.43 26.51 9.45
C SER A 575 -8.54 27.74 10.33
N ASN A 576 -9.54 28.59 10.09
CA ASN A 576 -9.81 29.77 10.92
C ASN A 576 -10.63 29.42 12.20
N THR A 577 -10.76 28.13 12.52
CA THR A 577 -11.59 27.63 13.63
C THR A 577 -10.71 27.04 14.73
N ASN A 578 -10.92 27.51 15.96
CA ASN A 578 -9.98 27.38 17.08
C ASN A 578 -10.66 26.82 18.35
N SER A 579 -11.57 25.87 18.20
CA SER A 579 -12.29 25.24 19.33
C SER A 579 -12.18 23.73 19.23
N ILE A 580 -11.99 23.08 20.38
CA ILE A 580 -11.88 21.62 20.52
C ILE A 580 -13.16 20.93 20.04
N ASP A 581 -14.33 21.56 20.20
CA ASP A 581 -15.60 21.08 19.63
C ASP A 581 -15.53 20.98 18.11
N THR A 582 -14.96 21.99 17.45
CA THR A 582 -14.82 21.98 15.99
C THR A 582 -13.79 20.96 15.54
N TYR A 583 -12.69 20.79 16.28
CA TYR A 583 -11.71 19.75 16.02
C TYR A 583 -12.30 18.34 16.14
N ALA A 584 -13.21 18.11 17.10
CA ALA A 584 -13.91 16.83 17.23
C ALA A 584 -14.83 16.54 16.03
N ILE A 585 -15.53 17.55 15.50
CA ILE A 585 -16.32 17.42 14.28
C ILE A 585 -15.42 17.12 13.06
N ARG A 586 -14.27 17.77 12.98
CA ARG A 586 -13.28 17.53 11.91
C ARG A 586 -12.65 16.15 12.00
N LEU A 587 -12.42 15.66 13.22
CA LEU A 587 -11.96 14.29 13.46
C LEU A 587 -12.94 13.26 12.90
N LYS A 588 -14.26 13.52 12.92
CA LYS A 588 -15.23 12.63 12.26
C LYS A 588 -14.95 12.44 10.77
N SER A 589 -14.69 13.52 10.05
CA SER A 589 -14.30 13.44 8.63
C SER A 589 -13.00 12.66 8.42
N LEU A 590 -12.02 12.81 9.32
CA LEU A 590 -10.75 12.09 9.24
C LEU A 590 -10.91 10.60 9.55
N VAL A 591 -11.73 10.24 10.55
CA VAL A 591 -12.09 8.85 10.86
C VAL A 591 -12.82 8.20 9.67
N ASP A 592 -13.79 8.90 9.09
CA ASP A 592 -14.52 8.42 7.90
C ASP A 592 -13.61 8.25 6.69
N LEU A 593 -12.68 9.19 6.48
CA LEU A 593 -11.70 9.12 5.41
C LEU A 593 -10.73 7.96 5.61
N ALA A 594 -10.25 7.73 6.83
CA ALA A 594 -9.37 6.60 7.15
C ALA A 594 -10.08 5.26 6.94
N LYS A 595 -11.32 5.12 7.43
CA LYS A 595 -12.17 3.94 7.20
C LYS A 595 -12.45 3.73 5.71
N SER A 596 -12.76 4.79 4.98
CA SER A 596 -13.00 4.72 3.53
C SER A 596 -11.76 4.28 2.78
N ARG A 597 -10.60 4.91 3.01
CA ARG A 597 -9.34 4.57 2.35
C ARG A 597 -8.92 3.13 2.66
N THR A 598 -9.10 2.67 3.90
CA THR A 598 -8.65 1.34 4.33
C THR A 598 -9.72 0.25 4.20
N GLY A 599 -10.97 0.60 3.94
CA GLY A 599 -12.09 -0.36 3.91
C GLY A 599 -12.39 -1.02 5.26
N LYS A 600 -11.83 -0.50 6.36
CA LYS A 600 -11.98 -1.06 7.71
C LYS A 600 -13.18 -0.46 8.44
N GLU A 601 -13.77 -1.24 9.33
CA GLU A 601 -14.98 -0.84 10.07
C GLU A 601 -14.70 0.11 11.24
N LYS A 602 -13.48 0.12 11.77
CA LYS A 602 -13.09 0.95 12.91
C LYS A 602 -11.69 1.49 12.75
N VAL A 603 -11.30 2.40 13.63
CA VAL A 603 -9.94 2.93 13.77
C VAL A 603 -9.46 2.79 15.22
N THR A 604 -8.16 2.68 15.43
CA THR A 604 -7.56 2.91 16.76
C THR A 604 -6.99 4.32 16.79
N ILE A 605 -7.26 5.06 17.86
CA ILE A 605 -6.72 6.42 18.06
C ILE A 605 -5.60 6.34 19.10
N ILE A 606 -4.42 6.86 18.79
CA ILE A 606 -3.47 7.29 19.82
C ILE A 606 -3.32 8.80 19.79
N ALA A 607 -3.53 9.42 20.94
CA ALA A 607 -3.64 10.86 21.05
C ALA A 607 -2.77 11.37 22.19
N HIS A 608 -2.06 12.47 21.94
CA HIS A 608 -1.19 13.13 22.91
C HIS A 608 -1.75 14.51 23.26
N SER A 609 -1.61 14.90 24.53
CA SER A 609 -1.97 16.24 25.01
C SER A 609 -3.42 16.62 24.62
N MET A 610 -3.65 17.81 24.07
CA MET A 610 -4.97 18.27 23.60
C MET A 610 -5.66 17.29 22.63
N GLY A 611 -4.90 16.55 21.81
CA GLY A 611 -5.46 15.58 20.87
C GLY A 611 -6.36 14.54 21.55
N GLY A 612 -6.07 14.20 22.81
CA GLY A 612 -6.89 13.30 23.61
C GLY A 612 -8.25 13.91 24.00
N LEU A 613 -8.30 15.22 24.26
CA LEU A 613 -9.56 15.94 24.50
C LEU A 613 -10.42 15.98 23.24
N VAL A 614 -9.80 16.18 22.06
CA VAL A 614 -10.48 16.10 20.76
C VAL A 614 -11.10 14.71 20.57
N ALA A 615 -10.35 13.65 20.86
CA ALA A 615 -10.82 12.26 20.74
C ALA A 615 -11.96 11.95 21.73
N ARG A 616 -11.82 12.34 23.00
CA ARG A 616 -12.88 12.16 24.01
C ARG A 616 -14.14 12.93 23.62
N ARG A 617 -13.99 14.15 23.10
CA ARG A 617 -15.13 14.94 22.64
C ARG A 617 -15.81 14.34 21.41
N TYR A 618 -15.03 13.80 20.47
CA TYR A 618 -15.57 13.02 19.35
C TYR A 618 -16.44 11.86 19.85
N LEU A 619 -15.98 11.10 20.85
CA LEU A 619 -16.75 10.00 21.44
C LEU A 619 -18.05 10.45 22.11
N GLN A 620 -18.09 11.66 22.68
CA GLN A 620 -19.32 12.21 23.25
C GLN A 620 -20.34 12.60 22.16
N ILE A 621 -19.89 13.15 21.03
CA ILE A 621 -20.76 13.66 19.97
C ILE A 621 -21.26 12.52 19.07
N PHE A 622 -20.37 11.61 18.69
CA PHE A 622 -20.64 10.59 17.65
C PHE A 622 -20.73 9.16 18.19
N GLY A 623 -20.37 8.94 19.46
CA GLY A 623 -20.28 7.61 20.06
C GLY A 623 -19.00 6.86 19.69
N GLY A 624 -18.91 5.61 20.14
CA GLY A 624 -17.71 4.77 20.03
C GLY A 624 -17.72 3.73 18.91
N ASN A 625 -18.77 3.66 18.08
CA ASN A 625 -18.96 2.56 17.13
C ASN A 625 -17.85 2.49 16.07
N ASP A 626 -17.27 3.63 15.69
CA ASP A 626 -16.20 3.75 14.71
C ASP A 626 -14.79 3.54 15.33
N ILE A 627 -14.70 3.36 16.66
CA ILE A 627 -13.42 3.31 17.39
C ILE A 627 -13.21 1.93 18.00
N ASP A 628 -12.05 1.32 17.74
CA ASP A 628 -11.63 0.06 18.33
C ASP A 628 -11.04 0.28 19.72
N LYS A 629 -10.03 1.15 19.80
CA LYS A 629 -9.32 1.51 21.03
C LYS A 629 -8.99 3.00 21.04
N LEU A 630 -8.95 3.57 22.25
CA LEU A 630 -8.44 4.91 22.50
C LEU A 630 -7.24 4.82 23.44
N ILE A 631 -6.08 5.28 22.96
CA ILE A 631 -4.83 5.36 23.74
C ILE A 631 -4.52 6.84 23.96
N LEU A 632 -4.45 7.24 25.21
CA LEU A 632 -4.21 8.61 25.64
C LEU A 632 -2.81 8.70 26.26
N VAL A 633 -2.04 9.72 25.89
CA VAL A 633 -0.71 9.99 26.46
C VAL A 633 -0.68 11.43 26.96
N ASP A 634 -0.44 11.62 28.26
CA ASP A 634 -0.32 12.93 28.93
C ASP A 634 -1.47 13.89 28.58
N VAL A 635 -2.70 13.37 28.59
CA VAL A 635 -3.90 14.14 28.22
C VAL A 635 -4.42 14.91 29.44
N PRO A 636 -4.70 16.23 29.33
CA PRO A 636 -5.28 17.03 30.41
C PRO A 636 -6.77 16.72 30.62
N ASN A 637 -7.07 15.50 31.07
CA ASN A 637 -8.42 14.96 31.12
C ASN A 637 -9.38 15.74 32.02
N HIS A 638 -8.88 16.36 33.10
CA HIS A 638 -9.62 17.29 33.95
C HIS A 638 -9.12 18.74 33.82
N GLY A 639 -8.46 19.07 32.71
CA GLY A 639 -7.99 20.40 32.39
C GLY A 639 -6.67 20.79 33.06
N ILE A 640 -6.20 21.99 32.75
CA ILE A 640 -4.98 22.58 33.32
C ILE A 640 -5.36 23.66 34.34
N SER A 641 -4.50 23.88 35.34
CA SER A 641 -4.75 24.83 36.43
C SER A 641 -3.52 25.65 36.80
N GLY A 642 -3.73 26.78 37.48
CA GLY A 642 -2.69 27.52 38.17
C GLY A 642 -1.78 28.32 37.23
N ALA A 643 -0.47 28.25 37.48
CA ALA A 643 0.51 29.02 36.70
C ALA A 643 0.50 28.60 35.22
N ILE A 644 0.29 27.32 34.92
CA ILE A 644 0.33 26.77 33.56
C ILE A 644 -0.87 27.22 32.73
N GLU A 645 -2.07 27.25 33.33
CA GLU A 645 -3.25 27.86 32.72
C GLU A 645 -3.01 29.32 32.35
N SER A 646 -2.38 30.08 33.27
CA SER A 646 -2.04 31.48 33.06
C SER A 646 -1.02 31.68 31.94
N TYR A 647 -0.03 30.79 31.80
CA TYR A 647 0.96 30.83 30.74
C TYR A 647 0.40 30.38 29.37
N CYS A 648 -0.50 29.40 29.35
CA CYS A 648 -1.17 28.94 28.12
C CYS A 648 -1.89 30.09 27.42
N GLY A 649 -2.68 30.88 28.14
CA GLY A 649 -3.40 32.03 27.58
C GLY A 649 -2.51 33.17 27.06
N LEU A 650 -1.28 33.30 27.59
CA LEU A 650 -0.32 34.34 27.21
C LEU A 650 0.49 33.99 25.95
N PHE A 651 0.77 32.71 25.71
CA PHE A 651 1.64 32.26 24.59
C PHE A 651 0.92 31.36 23.54
N GLY A 652 -0.14 30.64 23.91
CA GLY A 652 -0.93 29.72 23.05
C GLY A 652 -2.23 30.33 22.49
N GLN A 653 -2.96 29.60 21.62
CA GLN A 653 -4.28 30.00 21.05
C GLN A 653 -5.33 30.18 22.16
N GLY A 654 -5.99 31.34 22.14
CA GLY A 654 -6.69 31.87 23.31
C GLY A 654 -7.95 31.09 23.68
N LEU A 655 -8.61 30.46 22.70
CA LEU A 655 -9.87 29.76 22.92
C LEU A 655 -9.62 28.32 23.38
N GLU A 656 -8.67 27.61 22.77
CA GLU A 656 -8.27 26.24 23.11
C GLU A 656 -7.70 26.18 24.53
N CYS A 657 -6.82 27.11 24.91
CA CYS A 657 -6.32 27.22 26.29
C CYS A 657 -7.45 27.53 27.28
N SER A 658 -8.42 28.37 26.89
CA SER A 658 -9.58 28.67 27.73
C SER A 658 -10.51 27.45 27.88
N GLU A 659 -10.65 26.62 26.84
CA GLU A 659 -11.42 25.39 26.89
C GLU A 659 -10.70 24.31 27.70
N MET A 660 -9.37 24.30 27.74
CA MET A 660 -8.58 23.36 28.55
C MET A 660 -8.46 23.75 30.03
N SER A 661 -8.90 24.94 30.45
CA SER A 661 -8.93 25.30 31.88
C SER A 661 -9.77 24.29 32.68
N GLN A 662 -9.29 23.90 33.87
CA GLN A 662 -9.98 22.95 34.76
C GLN A 662 -11.44 23.36 35.07
N ASP A 663 -11.70 24.66 35.18
CA ASP A 663 -13.03 25.20 35.48
C ASP A 663 -13.87 25.52 34.22
N SER A 664 -13.36 25.19 33.03
CA SER A 664 -14.06 25.51 31.79
C SER A 664 -15.37 24.73 31.64
N LEU A 665 -16.33 25.32 30.92
CA LEU A 665 -17.57 24.62 30.58
C LEU A 665 -17.29 23.37 29.73
N PHE A 666 -16.23 23.40 28.91
CA PHE A 666 -15.84 22.29 28.06
C PHE A 666 -15.39 21.08 28.89
N ILE A 667 -14.39 21.26 29.78
CA ILE A 667 -13.86 20.18 30.64
C ILE A 667 -14.93 19.64 31.56
N ASN A 668 -15.74 20.52 32.17
CA ASN A 668 -16.85 20.11 33.01
C ASN A 668 -17.87 19.25 32.24
N ASN A 669 -18.23 19.63 31.01
CA ASN A 669 -19.11 18.81 30.18
C ASN A 669 -18.47 17.47 29.78
N LEU A 670 -17.18 17.50 29.42
CA LEU A 670 -16.41 16.31 29.03
C LEU A 670 -16.38 15.25 30.14
N ASN A 671 -16.23 15.68 31.40
CA ASN A 671 -16.13 14.79 32.55
C ASN A 671 -17.48 14.38 33.15
N ASN A 672 -18.52 15.22 33.02
CA ASN A 672 -19.86 14.88 33.52
C ASN A 672 -20.60 13.85 32.65
N ASN A 673 -20.23 13.72 31.36
CA ASN A 673 -20.88 12.80 30.42
C ASN A 673 -19.85 11.87 29.75
N PRO A 674 -19.15 10.99 30.49
CA PRO A 674 -18.10 10.15 29.91
C PRO A 674 -18.68 9.06 29.00
N THR A 675 -18.04 8.82 27.86
CA THR A 675 -18.35 7.69 26.97
C THR A 675 -17.45 6.50 27.33
N THR A 676 -18.02 5.42 27.89
CA THR A 676 -17.25 4.28 28.46
C THR A 676 -17.34 2.99 27.63
N ASN A 677 -17.98 3.01 26.46
CA ASN A 677 -18.17 1.84 25.61
C ASN A 677 -16.99 1.56 24.65
N VAL A 678 -15.88 2.30 24.80
CA VAL A 678 -14.64 2.12 24.04
C VAL A 678 -13.51 1.75 25.00
N PRO A 679 -12.77 0.65 24.75
CA PRO A 679 -11.55 0.34 25.49
C PRO A 679 -10.58 1.53 25.48
N THR A 680 -10.39 2.13 26.66
CA THR A 680 -9.59 3.33 26.84
C THR A 680 -8.39 3.02 27.72
N TYR A 681 -7.20 3.36 27.23
CA TYR A 681 -5.91 3.19 27.91
C TYR A 681 -5.29 4.57 28.09
N ASN A 682 -4.83 4.87 29.29
CA ASN A 682 -4.34 6.20 29.65
C ASN A 682 -2.92 6.09 30.19
N ILE A 683 -1.96 6.71 29.53
CA ILE A 683 -0.56 6.76 29.93
C ILE A 683 -0.34 8.12 30.61
N VAL A 684 0.07 8.08 31.87
CA VAL A 684 0.16 9.22 32.78
C VAL A 684 1.62 9.47 33.15
N GLY A 685 2.17 10.61 32.74
CA GLY A 685 3.48 11.09 33.12
C GLY A 685 3.50 11.65 34.55
N ILE A 686 4.40 11.13 35.38
CA ILE A 686 4.62 11.57 36.76
C ILE A 686 6.10 11.80 37.05
N GLY A 687 6.40 12.61 38.06
CA GLY A 687 7.76 12.86 38.55
C GLY A 687 8.20 14.32 38.52
N CYS A 688 7.45 15.19 37.85
CA CYS A 688 7.67 16.63 37.90
C CYS A 688 6.88 17.23 39.06
N SER A 689 7.48 18.18 39.80
CA SER A 689 6.83 18.84 40.93
C SER A 689 5.89 19.92 40.41
N MET A 690 4.58 19.80 40.66
CA MET A 690 3.57 20.73 40.13
C MET A 690 2.72 21.30 41.27
N ASN A 691 3.40 22.04 42.16
CA ASN A 691 2.86 22.54 43.43
C ASN A 691 2.53 21.39 44.42
N ASP A 692 1.25 21.14 44.67
CA ASP A 692 0.77 20.23 45.72
C ASP A 692 0.76 18.76 45.29
N GLU A 693 1.00 18.47 44.02
CA GLU A 693 1.10 17.12 43.48
C GLU A 693 2.18 17.00 42.39
N THR A 694 2.39 15.77 41.94
CA THR A 694 3.30 15.50 40.82
C THR A 694 2.54 15.48 39.49
N GLY A 695 3.26 15.61 38.37
CA GLY A 695 2.72 15.45 37.02
C GLY A 695 3.82 15.39 35.98
N ASP A 696 3.48 15.77 34.75
CA ASP A 696 4.37 15.73 33.58
C ASP A 696 5.07 17.09 33.30
N GLY A 697 4.85 18.08 34.18
CA GLY A 697 5.35 19.45 34.03
C GLY A 697 4.38 20.43 33.36
N ILE A 698 3.29 19.93 32.77
CA ILE A 698 2.20 20.70 32.14
C ILE A 698 0.83 20.34 32.74
N VAL A 699 0.60 19.06 32.99
CA VAL A 699 -0.62 18.47 33.50
C VAL A 699 -0.33 17.67 34.76
N THR A 700 -1.10 17.91 35.80
CA THR A 700 -0.95 17.19 37.06
C THR A 700 -1.46 15.75 36.97
N ASN A 701 -0.97 14.86 37.82
CA ASN A 701 -1.40 13.46 37.89
C ASN A 701 -2.93 13.34 38.07
N SER A 702 -3.50 14.10 39.01
CA SER A 702 -4.94 14.09 39.25
C SER A 702 -5.75 14.50 38.02
N SER A 703 -5.23 15.46 37.23
CA SER A 703 -5.90 15.89 36.01
C SER A 703 -5.76 14.86 34.88
N GLN A 704 -4.59 14.25 34.72
CA GLN A 704 -4.34 13.22 33.72
C GLN A 704 -5.13 11.94 33.96
N TYR A 705 -5.34 11.56 35.23
CA TYR A 705 -6.03 10.33 35.60
C TYR A 705 -7.45 10.24 35.00
N LEU A 706 -7.85 9.04 34.57
CA LEU A 706 -9.22 8.74 34.12
C LEU A 706 -9.75 7.47 34.80
N SER A 707 -10.81 7.60 35.59
CA SER A 707 -11.34 6.50 36.40
C SER A 707 -11.86 5.30 35.60
N TYR A 708 -12.38 5.53 34.40
CA TYR A 708 -12.91 4.47 33.54
C TYR A 708 -11.88 3.91 32.54
N ALA A 709 -10.65 4.43 32.54
CA ALA A 709 -9.57 3.96 31.67
C ALA A 709 -8.62 3.02 32.43
N LYS A 710 -7.88 2.18 31.69
CA LYS A 710 -6.72 1.48 32.25
C LYS A 710 -5.54 2.46 32.31
N ASN A 711 -5.18 2.92 33.51
CA ASN A 711 -4.12 3.89 33.72
C ASN A 711 -2.77 3.20 33.87
N TYR A 712 -1.77 3.68 33.14
CA TYR A 712 -0.36 3.31 33.25
C TYR A 712 0.44 4.54 33.66
N TYR A 713 1.45 4.36 34.51
CA TYR A 713 2.25 5.46 35.02
C TYR A 713 3.67 5.38 34.49
N ILE A 714 4.17 6.47 33.93
CA ILE A 714 5.56 6.62 33.48
C ILE A 714 6.25 7.60 34.40
N GLN A 715 7.28 7.12 35.08
CA GLN A 715 8.10 7.96 35.94
C GLN A 715 9.16 8.68 35.10
N GLY A 716 9.17 10.00 35.14
CA GLY A 716 10.16 10.84 34.46
C GLY A 716 10.66 12.00 35.31
N THR A 717 11.35 12.93 34.66
CA THR A 717 11.95 14.12 35.29
C THR A 717 11.73 15.35 34.43
N CYS A 718 11.53 16.50 35.05
CA CYS A 718 11.50 17.80 34.38
C CYS A 718 12.72 18.63 34.77
N ASP A 719 13.20 19.44 33.82
CA ASP A 719 14.15 20.52 34.10
C ASP A 719 13.42 21.87 33.89
N GLU A 720 12.90 22.41 34.98
CA GLU A 720 12.16 23.68 35.00
C GLU A 720 13.03 24.89 34.60
N LEU A 721 14.36 24.81 34.80
CA LEU A 721 15.30 25.86 34.43
C LEU A 721 15.52 25.92 32.92
N LEU A 722 15.48 24.77 32.25
CA LEU A 722 15.63 24.64 30.80
C LEU A 722 14.30 24.54 30.06
N LEU A 723 13.16 24.53 30.76
CA LEU A 723 11.81 24.31 30.21
C LEU A 723 11.64 22.97 29.48
N ASN A 724 12.40 21.95 29.92
CA ASN A 724 12.27 20.60 29.38
C ASN A 724 11.27 19.82 30.24
N PHE A 725 10.05 19.65 29.71
CA PHE A 725 8.97 18.97 30.41
C PHE A 725 8.84 17.50 29.97
N LEU A 726 8.50 16.63 30.92
CA LEU A 726 8.18 15.23 30.62
C LEU A 726 7.07 15.14 29.57
N HIS A 727 6.08 16.05 29.63
CA HIS A 727 4.96 16.14 28.70
C HIS A 727 5.37 16.09 27.21
N GLU A 728 6.49 16.70 26.85
CA GLU A 728 6.98 16.74 25.46
C GLU A 728 7.75 15.47 25.10
N TYR A 729 8.63 15.00 26.01
CA TYR A 729 9.55 13.91 25.70
C TYR A 729 9.00 12.52 25.99
N ILE A 730 7.88 12.38 26.71
CA ILE A 730 7.30 11.07 27.07
C ILE A 730 7.00 10.19 25.84
N VAL A 731 6.72 10.83 24.70
CA VAL A 731 6.42 10.19 23.40
C VAL A 731 7.67 9.83 22.59
N TYR A 732 8.87 10.11 23.11
CA TYR A 732 10.15 9.78 22.48
C TYR A 732 10.68 8.47 23.07
N PRO A 733 10.64 7.36 22.31
CA PRO A 733 11.07 6.06 22.83
C PRO A 733 12.55 5.99 23.22
N GLU A 734 13.37 6.92 22.75
CA GLU A 734 14.79 7.07 23.12
C GLU A 734 14.97 7.52 24.57
N TYR A 735 14.07 8.38 25.06
CA TYR A 735 14.08 8.86 26.44
C TYR A 735 13.18 8.00 27.34
N TYR A 736 12.01 7.61 26.84
CA TYR A 736 10.99 6.87 27.61
C TYR A 736 10.51 5.64 26.85
N ALA A 737 11.38 4.62 26.74
CA ALA A 737 11.08 3.37 26.04
C ALA A 737 9.83 2.63 26.57
N GLN A 738 9.49 2.85 27.85
CA GLN A 738 8.31 2.26 28.50
C GLN A 738 7.00 2.71 27.85
N THR A 739 6.88 4.00 27.46
CA THR A 739 5.70 4.53 26.79
C THR A 739 5.39 3.74 25.52
N TYR A 740 6.40 3.55 24.67
CA TYR A 740 6.26 2.76 23.45
C TYR A 740 5.90 1.31 23.75
N ALA A 741 6.56 0.67 24.73
CA ALA A 741 6.31 -0.72 25.07
C ALA A 741 4.85 -0.96 25.47
N ILE A 742 4.25 -0.02 26.21
CA ILE A 742 2.84 -0.07 26.60
C ILE A 742 1.92 0.11 25.39
N ILE A 743 2.23 1.07 24.51
CA ILE A 743 1.46 1.27 23.27
C ILE A 743 1.49 -0.01 22.42
N ASP A 744 2.67 -0.57 22.18
CA ASP A 744 2.85 -1.81 21.42
C ASP A 744 2.08 -2.99 22.05
N GLU A 745 2.15 -3.15 23.37
CA GLU A 745 1.39 -4.16 24.10
C GLU A 745 -0.13 -4.00 23.91
N ILE A 746 -0.65 -2.77 24.02
CA ILE A 746 -2.09 -2.48 23.82
C ILE A 746 -2.51 -2.81 22.39
N LEU A 747 -1.68 -2.48 21.40
CA LEU A 747 -1.95 -2.76 19.99
C LEU A 747 -1.99 -4.27 19.74
N LYS A 748 -1.03 -5.04 20.27
CA LYS A 748 -0.90 -6.50 20.11
C LYS A 748 -1.97 -7.31 20.87
N ASN A 749 -2.48 -6.83 22.01
CA ASN A 749 -3.45 -7.53 22.86
C ASN A 749 -4.90 -7.62 22.30
N SER A 750 -5.09 -7.68 20.98
CA SER A 750 -6.42 -7.76 20.33
C SER A 750 -7.15 -9.11 20.50
N SER A 751 -6.54 -10.11 21.15
CA SER A 751 -7.06 -11.50 21.19
C SER A 751 -7.63 -11.98 22.54
N LEU A 752 -7.66 -11.18 23.61
CA LEU A 752 -8.02 -11.66 24.96
C LEU A 752 -9.28 -11.05 25.60
N LEU A 753 -10.08 -10.27 24.86
CA LEU A 753 -11.35 -9.70 25.36
C LEU A 753 -12.55 -9.97 24.43
N LYS A 754 -12.53 -11.06 23.65
CA LYS A 754 -13.73 -11.61 23.00
C LYS A 754 -14.33 -12.74 23.83
#